data_AF-A0A8T8WFD3-F1
#
_entry.id   AF-A0A8T8WFD3-F1
#
_cell.length_a   1.000
_cell.length_b   1.000
_cell.length_c   1.000
_cell.angle_alpha   90.00
_cell.angle_beta   90.00
_cell.angle_gamma   90.00
#
_symmetry.space_group_name_H-M   'P 1'
#
loop_
_entity.id
_entity.type
_entity.pdbx_description
1 polymer ?
#
loop_
_entity_poly.entity_id
_entity_poly.type
_entity_poly.pdbx_seq_one_letter_code
_entity_poly.pdbx_strand_id
1 'polypeptide(L)'
;MSSVEGERHNGSASDLPLEGAVFTRVREDTKEGVKGFLDNPLIPSEAQSWFDGGGNVGVALGREPPNGTRLVAFDVEQRGVLPDRLRDIVDQHALATWDTVHEGRNRLVKVSEEAYQLLDSVKTKHDLTDDGDHDLELLTDGHVLAPGSEIDHGRCRPSKPCNGSGRGSYRLVATDPDAPKLRRETAREILDILGVVPAEDVSTGTSGHAAIEVLTEVDEELADVGDAFLRDLQHEHTPGFNSLVGMQQGGDGGYENLLWKEGEDGPKIDRSLQELMALTRLYEVVVYFGNEEGQRAKQITRATFERYVHGHKYTEDGQVRRWLEEGESYKRDRLGRAFEAADRGKFQRFLNRQEGDDRERWGDYSVVTYGHVRFAVNLLVGKITVDPEDPDLDGIRDTAAVLYEFDLDRDRLAELLDNPPTPVHGTTPNSGCVPTRESPHDGGKIGEHENRRPEVENMGEGVGNHGYPEQNEVVEACQQLDPSRDRDTHEEALRRLRRDGIVKQARVGRKYLVYPSTLPDPENACCVKCNGEEYDPREETERSSGEVHLRTDGGTDMSTTTSTNESSTDNKYTPETLRERFPTVVRGEGRKSKKHHIPDEDSDDVEPLCGTYQPAEWIEKEIHVFPLDWHPWCEACLKKLREQERADQGQQGDGHGNVLEAEWG
;
A
#
# COMPACT_ATOMS: atom_id res chain seq x y z
N MET A 1 -40.20 35.36 -20.61
CA MET A 1 -39.29 34.28 -21.01
C MET A 1 -40.09 33.00 -20.99
N SER A 2 -40.46 32.50 -22.16
CA SER A 2 -41.21 31.27 -22.37
C SER A 2 -40.32 30.09 -21.99
N SER A 3 -40.68 29.33 -20.96
CA SER A 3 -40.06 28.04 -20.63
C SER A 3 -40.33 27.09 -21.79
N VAL A 4 -39.31 26.88 -22.62
CA VAL A 4 -39.29 25.78 -23.58
C VAL A 4 -39.11 24.52 -22.74
N GLU A 5 -40.21 23.85 -22.41
CA GLU A 5 -40.21 22.45 -22.01
C GLU A 5 -39.76 21.64 -23.23
N GLY A 6 -38.45 21.54 -23.43
CA GLY A 6 -37.88 20.58 -24.35
C GLY A 6 -38.19 19.19 -23.81
N GLU A 7 -39.01 18.43 -24.53
CA GLU A 7 -39.24 17.01 -24.29
C GLU A 7 -37.88 16.33 -24.14
N ARG A 8 -37.57 15.90 -22.91
CA ARG A 8 -36.39 15.08 -22.64
C ARG A 8 -36.65 13.71 -23.22
N HIS A 9 -36.23 13.48 -24.46
CA HIS A 9 -35.97 12.13 -24.94
C HIS A 9 -34.76 11.59 -24.17
N ASN A 10 -35.02 11.10 -22.95
CA ASN A 10 -34.07 10.26 -22.23
C ASN A 10 -34.06 8.91 -22.94
N GLY A 11 -33.15 8.74 -23.91
CA GLY A 11 -32.96 7.45 -24.57
C GLY A 11 -32.74 6.36 -23.51
N SER A 12 -33.54 5.30 -23.60
CA SER A 12 -33.47 4.10 -22.78
C SER A 12 -32.44 3.12 -23.35
N ALA A 13 -31.99 2.16 -22.53
CA ALA A 13 -31.13 1.08 -23.01
C ALA A 13 -31.78 0.29 -24.17
N SER A 14 -33.11 0.24 -24.24
CA SER A 14 -33.85 -0.39 -25.33
C SER A 14 -33.76 0.35 -26.68
N ASP A 15 -33.33 1.61 -26.68
CA ASP A 15 -33.14 2.41 -27.90
C ASP A 15 -31.80 2.13 -28.59
N LEU A 16 -30.90 1.36 -27.95
CA LEU A 16 -29.67 0.91 -28.58
C LEU A 16 -30.00 -0.18 -29.63
N PRO A 17 -29.55 -0.05 -30.89
CA PRO A 17 -29.86 -1.00 -31.95
C PRO A 17 -28.99 -2.27 -31.85
N LEU A 18 -29.15 -2.98 -30.75
CA LEU A 18 -28.31 -4.08 -30.33
C LEU A 18 -29.05 -5.42 -30.50
N GLU A 19 -29.03 -5.96 -31.71
CA GLU A 19 -29.42 -7.35 -31.91
C GLU A 19 -28.38 -8.29 -31.27
N GLY A 20 -28.75 -8.87 -30.14
CA GLY A 20 -27.94 -9.89 -29.46
C GLY A 20 -26.88 -9.36 -28.49
N ALA A 21 -26.80 -8.06 -28.22
CA ALA A 21 -25.88 -7.59 -27.18
C ALA A 21 -26.33 -8.07 -25.80
N VAL A 22 -25.35 -8.46 -24.99
CA VAL A 22 -25.57 -8.95 -23.65
C VAL A 22 -25.26 -7.82 -22.68
N PHE A 23 -26.30 -7.36 -21.99
CA PHE A 23 -26.18 -6.28 -21.03
C PHE A 23 -25.68 -6.82 -19.70
N THR A 24 -25.20 -5.94 -18.83
CA THR A 24 -24.68 -6.30 -17.51
C THR A 24 -25.38 -5.49 -16.43
N ARG A 25 -25.58 -6.09 -15.25
CA ARG A 25 -26.02 -5.35 -14.08
C ARG A 25 -24.84 -4.55 -13.53
N VAL A 26 -25.00 -3.25 -13.44
CA VAL A 26 -24.03 -2.33 -12.84
C VAL A 26 -24.63 -1.80 -11.55
N ARG A 27 -23.78 -1.59 -10.55
CA ARG A 27 -24.21 -1.00 -9.27
C ARG A 27 -24.74 0.42 -9.49
N GLU A 28 -25.67 0.85 -8.65
CA GLU A 28 -26.29 2.18 -8.79
C GLU A 28 -25.32 3.32 -8.46
N ASP A 29 -24.35 3.04 -7.60
CA ASP A 29 -23.45 4.01 -6.99
C ASP A 29 -22.01 3.96 -7.53
N THR A 30 -21.67 2.92 -8.29
CA THR A 30 -20.34 2.75 -8.87
C THR A 30 -20.44 2.33 -10.35
N LYS A 31 -19.35 2.48 -11.11
CA LYS A 31 -19.26 1.92 -12.46
C LYS A 31 -19.04 0.40 -12.47
N GLU A 32 -18.99 -0.24 -11.30
CA GLU A 32 -18.63 -1.65 -11.17
C GLU A 32 -19.82 -2.57 -11.50
N GLY A 33 -19.54 -3.66 -12.19
CA GLY A 33 -20.51 -4.71 -12.37
C GLY A 33 -20.87 -5.38 -11.05
N VAL A 34 -22.11 -5.85 -10.90
CA VAL A 34 -22.51 -6.69 -9.78
C VAL A 34 -21.70 -8.00 -9.81
N LYS A 35 -21.36 -8.60 -8.65
CA LYS A 35 -20.55 -9.84 -8.60
C LYS A 35 -21.11 -10.90 -9.57
N GLY A 36 -20.25 -11.43 -10.46
CA GLY A 36 -20.64 -12.40 -11.50
C GLY A 36 -21.45 -11.80 -12.66
N PHE A 37 -21.39 -10.48 -12.89
CA PHE A 37 -22.11 -9.80 -13.98
C PHE A 37 -21.74 -10.33 -15.36
N LEU A 38 -20.50 -10.81 -15.52
CA LEU A 38 -20.04 -11.48 -16.72
C LEU A 38 -20.70 -12.87 -16.85
N ASP A 39 -20.97 -13.58 -15.76
CA ASP A 39 -21.52 -14.94 -15.84
C ASP A 39 -23.05 -14.95 -16.06
N ASN A 40 -23.72 -13.84 -15.74
CA ASN A 40 -25.18 -13.72 -15.83
C ASN A 40 -25.59 -12.47 -16.62
N PRO A 41 -25.34 -12.44 -17.93
CA PRO A 41 -25.61 -11.25 -18.72
C PRO A 41 -27.11 -11.17 -19.05
N LEU A 42 -27.63 -9.95 -19.12
CA LEU A 42 -29.05 -9.67 -19.31
C LEU A 42 -29.40 -9.62 -20.80
N ILE A 43 -30.55 -10.19 -21.15
CA ILE A 43 -31.18 -9.91 -22.45
C ILE A 43 -31.84 -8.52 -22.44
N PRO A 44 -32.17 -7.91 -23.60
CA PRO A 44 -32.69 -6.54 -23.66
C PRO A 44 -33.91 -6.27 -22.77
N SER A 45 -34.86 -7.19 -22.68
CA SER A 45 -36.05 -7.04 -21.82
C SER A 45 -35.72 -7.06 -20.33
N GLU A 46 -34.73 -7.86 -19.92
CA GLU A 46 -34.28 -7.92 -18.53
C GLU A 46 -33.48 -6.67 -18.17
N ALA A 47 -32.66 -6.18 -19.10
CA ALA A 47 -31.95 -4.92 -18.97
C ALA A 47 -32.93 -3.75 -18.79
N GLN A 48 -33.99 -3.69 -19.61
CA GLN A 48 -35.03 -2.68 -19.47
C GLN A 48 -35.77 -2.80 -18.13
N SER A 49 -36.13 -4.02 -17.70
CA SER A 49 -36.78 -4.21 -16.40
C SER A 49 -35.87 -3.84 -15.22
N TRP A 50 -34.56 -4.07 -15.32
CA TRP A 50 -33.58 -3.66 -14.31
C TRP A 50 -33.46 -2.14 -14.26
N PHE A 51 -33.41 -1.52 -15.45
CA PHE A 51 -33.36 -0.07 -15.62
C PHE A 51 -34.60 0.63 -15.07
N ASP A 52 -35.80 0.13 -15.38
CA ASP A 52 -37.08 0.63 -14.86
C ASP A 52 -37.17 0.51 -13.33
N GLY A 53 -36.42 -0.43 -12.75
CA GLY A 53 -36.27 -0.60 -11.30
C GLY A 53 -35.29 0.37 -10.63
N GLY A 54 -34.64 1.26 -11.40
CA GLY A 54 -33.63 2.21 -10.94
C GLY A 54 -32.18 1.73 -11.05
N GLY A 55 -31.96 0.50 -11.55
CA GLY A 55 -30.63 -0.08 -11.68
C GLY A 55 -29.88 0.42 -12.91
N ASN A 56 -28.54 0.52 -12.80
CA ASN A 56 -27.69 0.86 -13.95
C ASN A 56 -27.40 -0.35 -14.84
N VAL A 57 -27.23 -0.11 -16.13
CA VAL A 57 -26.99 -1.14 -17.14
C VAL A 57 -25.67 -0.86 -17.86
N GLY A 58 -24.84 -1.89 -17.99
CA GLY A 58 -23.67 -1.88 -18.87
C GLY A 58 -23.92 -2.65 -20.16
N VAL A 59 -23.20 -2.30 -21.23
CA VAL A 59 -23.10 -3.09 -22.46
C VAL A 59 -21.83 -3.93 -22.36
N ALA A 60 -21.94 -5.27 -22.41
CA ALA A 60 -20.76 -6.13 -22.36
C ALA A 60 -19.93 -6.01 -23.65
N LEU A 61 -18.62 -5.99 -23.50
CA LEU A 61 -17.64 -5.85 -24.59
C LEU A 61 -16.88 -7.16 -24.80
N GLY A 62 -16.34 -7.35 -26.01
CA GLY A 62 -15.49 -8.49 -26.39
C GLY A 62 -16.16 -9.86 -26.45
N ARG A 63 -17.43 -9.94 -26.09
CA ARG A 63 -18.21 -11.16 -26.19
C ARG A 63 -18.66 -11.37 -27.61
N GLU A 64 -18.56 -12.61 -28.05
CA GLU A 64 -19.12 -13.04 -29.33
C GLU A 64 -20.60 -13.39 -29.10
N PRO A 65 -21.55 -12.58 -29.60
CA PRO A 65 -22.95 -12.94 -29.55
C PRO A 65 -23.22 -14.08 -30.54
N PRO A 66 -24.39 -14.72 -30.50
CA PRO A 66 -24.77 -15.77 -31.44
C PRO A 66 -24.67 -15.38 -32.93
N ASN A 67 -24.62 -14.08 -33.24
CA ASN A 67 -24.46 -13.54 -34.59
C ASN A 67 -22.99 -13.30 -35.01
N GLY A 68 -22.00 -13.69 -34.19
CA GLY A 68 -20.57 -13.62 -34.51
C GLY A 68 -19.99 -12.19 -34.59
N THR A 69 -20.62 -11.21 -33.95
CA THR A 69 -20.17 -9.80 -34.00
C THR A 69 -19.84 -9.26 -32.62
N ARG A 70 -18.54 -9.09 -32.34
CA ARG A 70 -18.07 -8.49 -31.09
C ARG A 70 -18.28 -6.98 -31.08
N LEU A 71 -18.43 -6.45 -29.87
CA LEU A 71 -18.55 -5.02 -29.60
C LEU A 71 -17.30 -4.55 -28.87
N VAL A 72 -16.82 -3.37 -29.24
CA VAL A 72 -15.77 -2.61 -28.54
C VAL A 72 -16.29 -1.21 -28.27
N ALA A 73 -15.72 -0.53 -27.26
CA ALA A 73 -16.04 0.85 -26.98
C ALA A 73 -14.79 1.73 -27.06
N PHE A 74 -14.96 2.90 -27.68
CA PHE A 74 -14.03 4.01 -27.58
C PHE A 74 -14.55 4.93 -26.47
N ASP A 75 -13.97 4.83 -25.28
CA ASP A 75 -14.31 5.64 -24.10
C ASP A 75 -13.46 6.91 -24.12
N VAL A 76 -14.04 8.02 -24.57
CA VAL A 76 -13.32 9.30 -24.69
C VAL A 76 -13.64 10.13 -23.46
N GLU A 77 -12.63 10.43 -22.65
CA GLU A 77 -12.81 11.10 -21.35
C GLU A 77 -13.21 12.58 -21.53
N GLN A 78 -12.76 13.25 -22.60
CA GLN A 78 -13.12 14.64 -22.90
C GLN A 78 -13.71 14.84 -24.31
N ARG A 79 -14.86 15.51 -24.41
CA ARG A 79 -15.45 15.85 -25.72
C ARG A 79 -14.53 16.75 -26.54
N GLY A 80 -14.32 16.35 -27.80
CA GLY A 80 -13.58 17.13 -28.78
C GLY A 80 -12.08 16.84 -28.82
N VAL A 81 -11.58 15.96 -27.95
CA VAL A 81 -10.15 15.63 -27.87
C VAL A 81 -9.67 14.71 -29.00
N LEU A 82 -10.56 13.91 -29.58
CA LEU A 82 -10.21 13.06 -30.72
C LEU A 82 -9.77 13.90 -31.93
N PRO A 83 -8.60 13.62 -32.54
CA PRO A 83 -8.22 14.20 -33.82
C PRO A 83 -9.32 14.02 -34.86
N ASP A 84 -9.58 15.04 -35.67
CA ASP A 84 -10.71 15.05 -36.62
C ASP A 84 -10.78 13.78 -37.47
N ARG A 85 -9.64 13.30 -37.99
CA ARG A 85 -9.57 12.07 -38.78
C ARG A 85 -9.95 10.82 -37.98
N LEU A 86 -9.46 10.69 -36.75
CA LEU A 86 -9.80 9.56 -35.90
C LEU A 86 -11.29 9.58 -35.54
N ARG A 87 -11.80 10.77 -35.18
CA ARG A 87 -13.23 10.99 -34.90
C ARG A 87 -14.09 10.56 -36.08
N ASP A 88 -13.77 11.02 -37.30
CA ASP A 88 -14.56 10.73 -38.49
C ASP A 88 -14.61 9.21 -38.79
N ILE A 89 -13.49 8.51 -38.64
CA ILE A 89 -13.43 7.04 -38.81
C ILE A 89 -14.28 6.35 -37.74
N VAL A 90 -14.09 6.69 -36.46
CA VAL A 90 -14.82 6.03 -35.36
C VAL A 90 -16.31 6.32 -35.46
N ASP A 91 -16.72 7.56 -35.73
CA ASP A 91 -18.11 7.97 -35.85
C ASP A 91 -18.79 7.29 -37.06
N GLN A 92 -18.07 7.08 -38.18
CA GLN A 92 -18.60 6.32 -39.33
C GLN A 92 -18.94 4.85 -38.99
N HIS A 93 -18.28 4.28 -37.98
CA HIS A 93 -18.46 2.89 -37.54
C HIS A 93 -19.28 2.76 -36.25
N ALA A 94 -19.68 3.88 -35.64
CA ALA A 94 -20.36 3.89 -34.36
C ALA A 94 -21.81 3.46 -34.50
N LEU A 95 -22.14 2.32 -33.90
CA LEU A 95 -23.52 1.84 -33.75
C LEU A 95 -24.35 2.77 -32.86
N ALA A 96 -23.71 3.30 -31.82
CA ALA A 96 -24.28 4.26 -30.91
C ALA A 96 -23.20 5.19 -30.36
N THR A 97 -23.58 6.45 -30.14
CA THR A 97 -22.74 7.49 -29.53
C THR A 97 -23.50 8.14 -28.39
N TRP A 98 -22.84 8.35 -27.25
CA TRP A 98 -23.46 9.00 -26.10
C TRP A 98 -22.48 9.81 -25.26
N ASP A 99 -22.98 10.86 -24.62
CA ASP A 99 -22.21 11.68 -23.69
C ASP A 99 -22.16 11.00 -22.31
N THR A 100 -21.00 11.04 -21.65
CA THR A 100 -20.82 10.52 -20.29
C THR A 100 -21.20 11.57 -19.24
N VAL A 101 -21.24 11.14 -17.98
CA VAL A 101 -21.52 12.03 -16.84
C VAL A 101 -20.39 13.01 -16.52
N HIS A 102 -19.19 12.81 -17.10
CA HIS A 102 -18.00 13.64 -16.87
C HIS A 102 -17.49 14.26 -18.18
N GLU A 103 -18.41 14.79 -19.00
CA GLU A 103 -18.11 15.53 -20.24
C GLU A 103 -17.44 14.75 -21.39
N GLY A 104 -17.21 13.45 -21.21
CA GLY A 104 -16.71 12.52 -22.23
C GLY A 104 -17.76 12.10 -23.26
N ARG A 105 -17.34 11.30 -24.24
CA ARG A 105 -18.23 10.77 -25.30
C ARG A 105 -17.81 9.37 -25.79
N ASN A 106 -18.71 8.42 -25.61
CA ASN A 106 -18.44 7.02 -25.89
C ASN A 106 -18.98 6.67 -27.27
N ARG A 107 -18.25 5.83 -28.02
CA ARG A 107 -18.74 5.18 -29.24
C ARG A 107 -18.70 3.68 -29.07
N LEU A 108 -19.83 3.03 -29.34
CA LEU A 108 -19.93 1.58 -29.41
C LEU A 108 -19.82 1.13 -30.87
N VAL A 109 -18.91 0.20 -31.14
CA VAL A 109 -18.58 -0.19 -32.52
C VAL A 109 -18.68 -1.71 -32.68
N LYS A 110 -19.26 -2.15 -33.80
CA LYS A 110 -19.25 -3.56 -34.24
C LYS A 110 -17.92 -3.87 -34.91
N VAL A 111 -17.18 -4.89 -34.48
CA VAL A 111 -15.85 -5.23 -35.04
C VAL A 111 -15.80 -6.65 -35.62
N SER A 112 -15.06 -6.84 -36.73
CA SER A 112 -14.70 -8.18 -37.24
C SER A 112 -13.80 -8.92 -36.26
N GLU A 113 -13.73 -10.25 -36.36
CA GLU A 113 -12.89 -11.04 -35.44
C GLU A 113 -11.42 -10.63 -35.56
N GLU A 114 -10.95 -10.38 -36.78
CA GLU A 114 -9.58 -9.98 -37.06
C GLU A 114 -9.29 -8.54 -36.60
N ALA A 115 -10.30 -7.67 -36.63
CA ALA A 115 -10.21 -6.32 -36.06
C ALA A 115 -10.21 -6.37 -34.54
N TYR A 116 -11.05 -7.22 -33.93
CA TYR A 116 -11.08 -7.43 -32.50
C TYR A 116 -9.74 -7.92 -31.98
N GLN A 117 -9.17 -8.98 -32.57
CA GLN A 117 -7.86 -9.51 -32.17
C GLN A 117 -6.76 -8.44 -32.25
N LEU A 118 -6.80 -7.60 -33.28
CA LEU A 118 -5.86 -6.50 -33.43
C LEU A 118 -6.01 -5.47 -32.31
N LEU A 119 -7.23 -4.99 -32.06
CA LEU A 119 -7.54 -4.00 -31.04
C LEU A 119 -7.31 -4.53 -29.61
N ASP A 120 -7.63 -5.79 -29.36
CA ASP A 120 -7.47 -6.46 -28.07
C ASP A 120 -5.99 -6.71 -27.74
N SER A 121 -5.14 -6.85 -28.77
CA SER A 121 -3.69 -7.01 -28.59
C SER A 121 -2.99 -5.75 -28.08
N VAL A 122 -3.68 -4.61 -28.11
CA VAL A 122 -3.13 -3.29 -27.78
C VAL A 122 -3.96 -2.58 -26.72
N LYS A 123 -4.72 -3.27 -25.85
CA LYS A 123 -5.49 -2.62 -24.75
C LYS A 123 -4.68 -1.51 -24.09
N THR A 124 -5.07 -0.27 -24.36
CA THR A 124 -4.27 0.90 -24.00
C THR A 124 -5.15 2.08 -23.66
N LYS A 125 -4.62 2.88 -22.75
CA LYS A 125 -5.01 4.25 -22.50
C LYS A 125 -4.11 5.15 -23.36
N HIS A 126 -4.69 6.16 -23.98
CA HIS A 126 -4.00 7.07 -24.87
C HIS A 126 -4.15 8.50 -24.39
N ASP A 127 -3.00 9.16 -24.23
CA ASP A 127 -2.90 10.58 -23.99
C ASP A 127 -2.82 11.26 -25.38
N LEU A 128 -3.85 12.02 -25.72
CA LEU A 128 -3.94 12.79 -26.97
C LEU A 128 -3.57 14.26 -26.74
N THR A 129 -3.53 14.67 -25.47
CA THR A 129 -3.16 15.96 -24.94
C THR A 129 -2.02 15.81 -23.92
N ASP A 130 -1.33 16.91 -23.63
CA ASP A 130 -0.21 16.92 -22.68
C ASP A 130 -0.66 17.07 -21.21
N ASP A 131 -1.96 16.87 -20.91
CA ASP A 131 -2.57 17.21 -19.63
C ASP A 131 -2.35 16.14 -18.54
N GLY A 132 -1.68 15.02 -18.87
CA GLY A 132 -1.27 13.98 -17.93
C GLY A 132 -2.37 12.98 -17.51
N ASP A 133 -3.59 13.16 -18.02
CA ASP A 133 -4.69 12.20 -17.95
C ASP A 133 -4.91 11.53 -19.31
N HIS A 134 -5.44 10.30 -19.31
CA HIS A 134 -5.76 9.58 -20.53
C HIS A 134 -7.03 10.14 -21.18
N ASP A 135 -6.93 10.50 -22.45
CA ASP A 135 -8.00 11.11 -23.23
C ASP A 135 -8.92 10.08 -23.89
N LEU A 136 -8.37 8.91 -24.21
CA LEU A 136 -9.07 7.82 -24.86
C LEU A 136 -8.67 6.49 -24.23
N GLU A 137 -9.67 5.67 -23.89
CA GLU A 137 -9.49 4.26 -23.54
C GLU A 137 -10.18 3.37 -24.58
N LEU A 138 -9.44 2.41 -25.12
CA LEU A 138 -9.97 1.41 -26.04
C LEU A 138 -10.40 0.17 -25.26
N LEU A 139 -11.70 0.02 -25.05
CA LEU A 139 -12.27 -1.07 -24.27
C LEU A 139 -12.68 -2.23 -25.18
N THR A 140 -11.95 -3.34 -25.08
CA THR A 140 -12.26 -4.58 -25.80
C THR A 140 -12.90 -5.64 -24.91
N ASP A 141 -12.88 -5.50 -23.59
CA ASP A 141 -13.54 -6.40 -22.64
C ASP A 141 -14.29 -5.63 -21.53
N GLY A 142 -14.90 -6.38 -20.60
CA GLY A 142 -15.69 -5.79 -19.51
C GLY A 142 -17.02 -5.23 -19.99
N HIS A 143 -17.36 -4.01 -19.56
CA HIS A 143 -18.57 -3.31 -19.96
C HIS A 143 -18.37 -1.79 -20.03
N VAL A 144 -19.23 -1.13 -20.78
CA VAL A 144 -19.40 0.33 -20.77
C VAL A 144 -20.81 0.68 -20.33
N LEU A 145 -20.99 1.74 -19.51
CA LEU A 145 -22.33 2.15 -19.07
C LEU A 145 -23.20 2.60 -20.25
N ALA A 146 -24.42 2.06 -20.31
CA ALA A 146 -25.39 2.35 -21.36
C ALA A 146 -26.08 3.71 -21.12
N PRO A 147 -26.54 4.39 -22.19
CA PRO A 147 -27.39 5.57 -22.08
C PRO A 147 -28.60 5.36 -21.18
N GLY A 148 -28.98 6.42 -20.47
CA GLY A 148 -29.99 6.40 -19.43
C GLY A 148 -29.43 6.11 -18.04
N SER A 149 -28.32 5.36 -17.92
CA SER A 149 -27.71 5.06 -16.61
C SER A 149 -27.32 6.35 -15.88
N GLU A 150 -27.43 6.35 -14.56
CA GLU A 150 -27.18 7.52 -13.72
C GLU A 150 -26.08 7.24 -12.68
N ILE A 151 -25.27 8.25 -12.40
CA ILE A 151 -24.24 8.21 -11.37
C ILE A 151 -24.50 9.28 -10.34
N ASP A 152 -24.43 8.91 -9.06
CA ASP A 152 -24.43 9.85 -7.94
C ASP A 152 -23.03 10.43 -7.73
N HIS A 153 -22.88 11.71 -8.05
CA HIS A 153 -21.60 12.42 -7.95
C HIS A 153 -21.15 12.63 -6.50
N GLY A 154 -22.03 12.46 -5.51
CA GLY A 154 -21.66 12.50 -4.08
C GLY A 154 -20.74 11.36 -3.64
N ARG A 155 -20.57 10.33 -4.49
CA ARG A 155 -19.67 9.18 -4.25
C ARG A 155 -18.47 9.15 -5.21
N CYS A 156 -18.31 10.16 -6.04
CA CYS A 156 -17.13 10.27 -6.89
C CYS A 156 -15.87 10.42 -6.03
N ARG A 157 -14.77 9.81 -6.46
CA ARG A 157 -13.46 10.01 -5.84
C ARG A 157 -13.03 11.47 -6.01
N PRO A 158 -12.35 12.09 -5.02
CA PRO A 158 -11.90 13.48 -5.12
C PRO A 158 -10.99 13.78 -6.32
N SER A 159 -10.30 12.76 -6.85
CA SER A 159 -9.39 12.90 -7.98
C SER A 159 -10.08 13.01 -9.34
N LYS A 160 -11.37 12.69 -9.46
CA LYS A 160 -12.09 12.83 -10.75
C LYS A 160 -12.61 14.27 -10.88
N PRO A 161 -12.54 14.89 -12.08
CA PRO A 161 -13.04 16.24 -12.33
C PRO A 161 -14.56 16.26 -12.25
N CYS A 162 -15.07 16.35 -11.03
CA CYS A 162 -16.47 16.21 -10.68
C CYS A 162 -16.81 17.28 -9.63
N ASN A 163 -18.00 17.88 -9.73
CA ASN A 163 -18.48 18.86 -8.75
C ASN A 163 -18.91 18.22 -7.41
N GLY A 164 -18.73 16.90 -7.25
CA GLY A 164 -19.00 16.13 -6.03
C GLY A 164 -20.47 16.11 -5.60
N SER A 165 -21.42 16.52 -6.45
CA SER A 165 -22.82 16.63 -6.04
C SER A 165 -23.82 16.45 -7.18
N GLY A 166 -24.99 15.88 -6.85
CA GLY A 166 -26.09 15.65 -7.78
C GLY A 166 -25.98 14.33 -8.55
N ARG A 167 -26.88 14.14 -9.50
CA ARG A 167 -26.91 12.94 -10.37
C ARG A 167 -26.66 13.35 -11.81
N GLY A 168 -25.68 12.69 -12.43
CA GLY A 168 -25.41 12.79 -13.86
C GLY A 168 -26.00 11.59 -14.58
N SER A 169 -26.45 11.77 -15.82
CA SER A 169 -26.99 10.69 -16.66
C SER A 169 -26.19 10.55 -17.95
N TYR A 170 -25.89 9.31 -18.35
CA TYR A 170 -25.35 9.02 -19.68
C TYR A 170 -26.42 9.35 -20.75
N ARG A 171 -26.10 10.19 -21.73
CA ARG A 171 -27.10 10.71 -22.68
C ARG A 171 -26.84 10.25 -24.10
N LEU A 172 -27.78 9.51 -24.67
CA LEU A 172 -27.73 9.10 -26.07
C LEU A 172 -27.66 10.34 -26.98
N VAL A 173 -26.69 10.36 -27.89
CA VAL A 173 -26.49 11.42 -28.87
C VAL A 173 -26.98 10.99 -30.24
N ALA A 174 -26.59 9.80 -30.68
CA ALA A 174 -26.95 9.26 -31.99
C ALA A 174 -26.90 7.73 -31.99
N THR A 175 -27.69 7.13 -32.88
CA THR A 175 -27.64 5.70 -33.22
C THR A 175 -27.57 5.54 -34.73
N ASP A 176 -26.85 4.54 -35.18
CA ASP A 176 -26.81 4.10 -36.58
C ASP A 176 -26.84 2.56 -36.61
N PRO A 177 -28.04 1.94 -36.64
CA PRO A 177 -28.19 0.48 -36.70
C PRO A 177 -27.42 -0.16 -37.87
N ASP A 178 -27.34 0.58 -38.99
CA ASP A 178 -26.75 0.15 -40.25
C ASP A 178 -25.25 0.44 -40.33
N ALA A 179 -24.65 0.98 -39.26
CA ALA A 179 -23.22 1.28 -39.19
C ALA A 179 -22.37 0.07 -39.63
N PRO A 180 -21.42 0.25 -40.56
CA PRO A 180 -20.61 -0.83 -41.08
C PRO A 180 -19.73 -1.43 -39.98
N LYS A 181 -19.55 -2.75 -40.02
CA LYS A 181 -18.60 -3.45 -39.15
C LYS A 181 -17.18 -2.95 -39.40
N LEU A 182 -16.48 -2.54 -38.35
CA LEU A 182 -15.09 -2.13 -38.39
C LEU A 182 -14.22 -3.35 -38.71
N ARG A 183 -13.44 -3.24 -39.78
CA ARG A 183 -12.58 -4.30 -40.30
C ARG A 183 -11.13 -4.08 -39.89
N ARG A 184 -10.31 -5.12 -40.06
CA ARG A 184 -8.89 -5.09 -39.67
C ARG A 184 -8.12 -3.91 -40.27
N GLU A 185 -8.39 -3.54 -41.52
CA GLU A 185 -7.72 -2.42 -42.18
C GLU A 185 -8.04 -1.09 -41.49
N THR A 186 -9.31 -0.87 -41.14
CA THR A 186 -9.76 0.32 -40.41
C THR A 186 -9.22 0.32 -38.98
N ALA A 187 -9.18 -0.83 -38.30
CA ALA A 187 -8.55 -0.96 -36.99
C ALA A 187 -7.07 -0.56 -37.04
N ARG A 188 -6.33 -1.02 -38.06
CA ARG A 188 -4.92 -0.63 -38.24
C ARG A 188 -4.78 0.86 -38.48
N GLU A 189 -5.63 1.46 -39.32
CA GLU A 189 -5.61 2.92 -39.55
C GLU A 189 -5.86 3.70 -38.25
N ILE A 190 -6.78 3.24 -37.40
CA ILE A 190 -7.02 3.82 -36.07
C ILE A 190 -5.75 3.75 -35.22
N LEU A 191 -5.11 2.58 -35.14
CA LEU A 191 -3.90 2.39 -34.36
C LEU A 191 -2.71 3.21 -34.90
N ASP A 192 -2.59 3.34 -36.22
CA ASP A 192 -1.59 4.19 -36.87
C ASP A 192 -1.79 5.68 -36.49
N ILE A 193 -3.03 6.17 -36.45
CA ILE A 193 -3.32 7.55 -36.03
C ILE A 193 -2.97 7.76 -34.55
N LEU A 194 -3.19 6.73 -33.72
CA LEU A 194 -2.82 6.73 -32.30
C LEU A 194 -1.32 6.53 -32.06
N GLY A 195 -0.52 6.29 -33.11
CA GLY A 195 0.91 5.99 -32.98
C GLY A 195 1.20 4.63 -32.33
N VAL A 196 0.22 3.73 -32.33
CA VAL A 196 0.31 2.40 -31.72
C VAL A 196 0.73 1.39 -32.78
N VAL A 197 1.89 0.78 -32.59
CA VAL A 197 2.35 -0.30 -33.47
C VAL A 197 1.79 -1.63 -32.96
N PRO A 198 0.89 -2.30 -33.69
CA PRO A 198 0.37 -3.58 -33.25
C PRO A 198 1.48 -4.63 -33.26
N ALA A 199 1.47 -5.54 -32.27
CA ALA A 199 2.52 -6.54 -32.11
C ALA A 199 2.71 -7.44 -33.35
N GLU A 200 1.66 -7.64 -34.14
CA GLU A 200 1.69 -8.51 -35.33
C GLU A 200 2.45 -7.89 -36.53
N ASP A 201 2.47 -6.56 -36.64
CA ASP A 201 3.10 -5.88 -37.78
C ASP A 201 4.63 -5.77 -37.64
N VAL A 202 5.17 -6.10 -36.46
CA VAL A 202 6.62 -6.20 -36.22
C VAL A 202 7.24 -7.40 -36.96
N SER A 203 6.44 -8.35 -37.44
CA SER A 203 6.94 -9.64 -37.96
C SER A 203 7.24 -9.69 -39.47
N THR A 204 6.87 -8.70 -40.31
CA THR A 204 6.95 -8.87 -41.79
C THR A 204 7.66 -7.75 -42.58
N GLY A 205 8.10 -6.67 -41.93
CA GLY A 205 8.81 -5.57 -42.59
C GLY A 205 10.32 -5.83 -42.75
N THR A 206 10.75 -6.13 -43.97
CA THR A 206 12.17 -6.23 -44.37
C THR A 206 12.82 -4.84 -44.37
N SER A 207 13.15 -4.30 -43.20
CA SER A 207 14.10 -3.18 -43.07
C SER A 207 14.76 -3.14 -41.69
N GLY A 208 15.86 -3.87 -41.53
CA GLY A 208 17.07 -3.39 -40.85
C GLY A 208 17.02 -2.96 -39.37
N HIS A 209 15.92 -3.13 -38.65
CA HIS A 209 15.86 -2.95 -37.21
C HIS A 209 15.24 -4.21 -36.59
N ALA A 210 16.01 -4.83 -35.70
CA ALA A 210 15.77 -6.08 -35.01
C ALA A 210 14.29 -6.41 -34.82
N ALA A 211 13.77 -7.25 -35.71
CA ALA A 211 12.55 -7.99 -35.46
C ALA A 211 12.77 -8.74 -34.14
N ILE A 212 11.85 -8.55 -33.19
CA ILE A 212 11.70 -9.47 -32.07
C ILE A 212 11.20 -10.75 -32.73
N GLU A 213 12.17 -11.56 -33.15
CA GLU A 213 11.98 -12.97 -33.42
C GLU A 213 11.19 -13.54 -32.24
N VAL A 214 10.34 -14.53 -32.51
CA VAL A 214 9.87 -15.43 -31.47
C VAL A 214 11.13 -16.09 -30.90
N LEU A 215 11.74 -15.41 -29.92
CA LEU A 215 12.92 -15.83 -29.20
C LEU A 215 12.46 -16.97 -28.31
N THR A 216 12.36 -18.17 -28.89
CA THR A 216 12.30 -19.41 -28.11
C THR A 216 13.59 -19.61 -27.31
N GLU A 217 14.64 -18.89 -27.66
CA GLU A 217 15.91 -18.88 -26.96
C GLU A 217 16.01 -17.62 -26.12
N VAL A 218 16.25 -17.81 -24.82
CA VAL A 218 16.51 -16.72 -23.87
C VAL A 218 17.69 -15.90 -24.39
N ASP A 219 17.58 -14.58 -24.41
CA ASP A 219 18.72 -13.70 -24.70
C ASP A 219 19.72 -13.79 -23.53
N GLU A 220 20.68 -14.70 -23.66
CA GLU A 220 21.65 -14.99 -22.60
C GLU A 220 22.54 -13.77 -22.28
N GLU A 221 22.78 -12.88 -23.24
CA GLU A 221 23.57 -11.66 -22.98
C GLU A 221 22.80 -10.69 -22.09
N LEU A 222 21.52 -10.46 -22.37
CA LEU A 222 20.67 -9.64 -21.50
C LEU A 222 20.43 -10.29 -20.14
N ALA A 223 20.26 -11.61 -20.11
CA ALA A 223 20.10 -12.34 -18.86
C ALA A 223 21.35 -12.24 -17.97
N ASP A 224 22.56 -12.27 -18.57
CA ASP A 224 23.84 -12.05 -17.87
C ASP A 224 23.94 -10.64 -17.26
N VAL A 225 23.39 -9.62 -17.94
CA VAL A 225 23.31 -8.25 -17.41
C VAL A 225 22.41 -8.22 -16.18
N GLY A 226 21.21 -8.80 -16.23
CA GLY A 226 20.33 -8.83 -15.07
C GLY A 226 20.89 -9.66 -13.90
N ASP A 227 21.62 -10.75 -14.18
CA ASP A 227 22.35 -11.50 -13.16
C ASP A 227 23.47 -10.67 -12.49
N ALA A 228 24.07 -9.71 -13.21
CA ALA A 228 25.00 -8.77 -12.59
C ALA A 228 24.30 -7.86 -11.58
N PHE A 229 23.13 -7.31 -11.92
CA PHE A 229 22.35 -6.48 -10.99
C PHE A 229 21.82 -7.28 -9.79
N LEU A 230 21.46 -8.56 -9.99
CA LEU A 230 21.11 -9.45 -8.88
C LEU A 230 22.30 -9.72 -7.93
N ARG A 231 23.55 -9.74 -8.43
CA ARG A 231 24.74 -9.82 -7.56
C ARG A 231 24.94 -8.55 -6.74
N ASP A 232 24.67 -7.39 -7.32
CA ASP A 232 24.74 -6.11 -6.58
C ASP A 232 23.67 -6.08 -5.47
N LEU A 233 22.43 -6.48 -5.79
CA LEU A 233 21.37 -6.70 -4.80
C LEU A 233 21.79 -7.69 -3.71
N GLN A 234 22.44 -8.80 -4.07
CA GLN A 234 22.92 -9.78 -3.10
C GLN A 234 23.94 -9.18 -2.12
N HIS A 235 24.82 -8.32 -2.61
CA HIS A 235 25.87 -7.69 -1.83
C HIS A 235 25.33 -6.62 -0.87
N GLU A 236 24.39 -5.80 -1.36
CA GLU A 236 23.86 -4.65 -0.61
C GLU A 236 22.64 -5.02 0.25
N HIS A 237 21.79 -5.95 -0.23
CA HIS A 237 20.49 -6.28 0.35
C HIS A 237 20.20 -7.79 0.29
N THR A 238 21.04 -8.60 0.95
CA THR A 238 20.94 -10.07 0.93
C THR A 238 19.53 -10.64 1.20
N PRO A 239 18.74 -10.13 2.18
CA PRO A 239 17.38 -10.64 2.39
C PRO A 239 16.45 -10.39 1.21
N GLY A 240 16.50 -9.19 0.62
CA GLY A 240 15.75 -8.86 -0.61
C GLY A 240 16.15 -9.78 -1.76
N PHE A 241 17.46 -9.99 -1.95
CA PHE A 241 17.97 -10.95 -2.94
C PHE A 241 17.40 -12.35 -2.74
N ASN A 242 17.47 -12.89 -1.52
CA ASN A 242 16.96 -14.23 -1.21
C ASN A 242 15.45 -14.34 -1.50
N SER A 243 14.67 -13.32 -1.17
CA SER A 243 13.24 -13.27 -1.49
C SER A 243 12.98 -13.28 -2.99
N LEU A 244 13.64 -12.38 -3.75
CA LEU A 244 13.44 -12.29 -5.19
C LEU A 244 13.89 -13.55 -5.92
N VAL A 245 15.08 -14.06 -5.60
CA VAL A 245 15.58 -15.31 -6.20
C VAL A 245 14.70 -16.49 -5.81
N GLY A 246 14.23 -16.56 -4.56
CA GLY A 246 13.26 -17.57 -4.13
C GLY A 246 12.00 -17.58 -5.00
N MET A 247 11.41 -16.42 -5.27
CA MET A 247 10.25 -16.30 -6.17
C MET A 247 10.57 -16.66 -7.63
N GLN A 248 11.75 -16.26 -8.14
CA GLN A 248 12.20 -16.62 -9.48
C GLN A 248 12.43 -18.14 -9.63
N GLN A 249 12.82 -18.82 -8.54
CA GLN A 249 13.07 -20.25 -8.48
C GLN A 249 11.84 -21.11 -8.15
N GLY A 250 10.65 -20.52 -8.02
CA GLY A 250 9.41 -21.27 -7.76
C GLY A 250 8.90 -21.23 -6.33
N GLY A 251 9.66 -20.71 -5.35
CA GLY A 251 9.23 -20.56 -3.96
C GLY A 251 8.42 -19.28 -3.72
N ASP A 252 7.97 -19.05 -2.49
CA ASP A 252 7.22 -17.84 -2.16
C ASP A 252 8.11 -16.64 -1.78
N GLY A 253 9.42 -16.83 -1.66
CA GLY A 253 10.35 -15.76 -1.28
C GLY A 253 10.08 -15.16 0.11
N GLY A 254 9.43 -15.91 1.00
CA GLY A 254 8.98 -15.46 2.32
C GLY A 254 7.66 -14.68 2.30
N TYR A 255 6.86 -14.81 1.24
CA TYR A 255 5.53 -14.19 1.12
C TYR A 255 4.40 -15.22 1.25
N GLU A 256 4.55 -16.19 2.17
CA GLU A 256 3.60 -17.30 2.33
C GLU A 256 2.14 -16.82 2.46
N ASN A 257 1.88 -15.79 3.26
CA ASN A 257 0.53 -15.29 3.50
C ASN A 257 -0.13 -14.60 2.29
N LEU A 258 0.68 -14.15 1.33
CA LEU A 258 0.18 -13.44 0.14
C LEU A 258 0.08 -14.37 -1.07
N LEU A 259 1.05 -15.27 -1.19
CA LEU A 259 1.19 -16.10 -2.37
C LEU A 259 0.47 -17.43 -2.23
N TRP A 260 0.02 -17.83 -1.05
CA TRP A 260 -0.68 -19.10 -0.89
C TRP A 260 -2.19 -18.90 -0.91
N LYS A 261 -2.87 -19.79 -1.61
CA LYS A 261 -4.32 -19.88 -1.66
C LYS A 261 -4.79 -21.27 -1.25
N GLU A 262 -5.99 -21.36 -0.71
CA GLU A 262 -6.61 -22.64 -0.43
C GLU A 262 -6.90 -23.41 -1.73
N GLY A 263 -6.39 -24.63 -1.82
CA GLY A 263 -6.66 -25.57 -2.90
C GLY A 263 -7.29 -26.86 -2.38
N GLU A 264 -7.89 -27.65 -3.27
CA GLU A 264 -8.54 -28.92 -2.92
C GLU A 264 -7.58 -29.92 -2.25
N ASP A 265 -6.31 -29.89 -2.64
CA ASP A 265 -5.24 -30.77 -2.09
C ASP A 265 -4.41 -30.08 -1.00
N GLY A 266 -4.89 -28.98 -0.45
CA GLY A 266 -4.17 -28.14 0.51
C GLY A 266 -3.72 -26.79 -0.07
N PRO A 267 -3.00 -25.99 0.72
CA PRO A 267 -2.48 -24.70 0.29
C PRO A 267 -1.60 -24.83 -0.96
N LYS A 268 -1.80 -23.98 -1.96
CA LYS A 268 -1.01 -23.93 -3.19
C LYS A 268 -0.55 -22.53 -3.50
N ILE A 269 0.57 -22.39 -4.20
CA ILE A 269 1.09 -21.09 -4.62
C ILE A 269 0.21 -20.51 -5.73
N ASP A 270 -0.20 -19.25 -5.62
CA ASP A 270 -0.74 -18.48 -6.71
C ASP A 270 0.37 -18.10 -7.69
N ARG A 271 0.57 -19.00 -8.66
CA ARG A 271 1.55 -18.85 -9.74
C ARG A 271 1.47 -17.50 -10.44
N SER A 272 0.27 -16.93 -10.61
CA SER A 272 0.11 -15.69 -11.39
C SER A 272 0.52 -14.46 -10.59
N LEU A 273 0.24 -14.47 -9.29
CA LEU A 273 0.66 -13.42 -8.37
C LEU A 273 2.16 -13.52 -8.07
N GLN A 274 2.67 -14.73 -7.84
CA GLN A 274 4.09 -14.99 -7.64
C GLN A 274 4.93 -14.49 -8.82
N GLU A 275 4.55 -14.84 -10.05
CA GLU A 275 5.26 -14.40 -11.26
C GLU A 275 5.18 -12.88 -11.45
N LEU A 276 4.02 -12.27 -11.18
CA LEU A 276 3.86 -10.81 -11.21
C LEU A 276 4.78 -10.11 -10.19
N MET A 277 4.82 -10.58 -8.94
CA MET A 277 5.69 -10.02 -7.89
C MET A 277 7.16 -10.19 -8.25
N ALA A 278 7.57 -11.37 -8.72
CA ALA A 278 8.95 -11.64 -9.13
C ALA A 278 9.39 -10.72 -10.27
N LEU A 279 8.54 -10.53 -11.30
CA LEU A 279 8.81 -9.64 -12.42
C LEU A 279 8.89 -8.17 -11.98
N THR A 280 7.97 -7.73 -11.12
CA THR A 280 7.95 -6.35 -10.60
C THR A 280 9.24 -6.04 -9.85
N ARG A 281 9.61 -6.91 -8.89
CA ARG A 281 10.85 -6.75 -8.11
C ARG A 281 12.10 -6.84 -8.97
N LEU A 282 12.12 -7.72 -9.97
CA LEU A 282 13.26 -7.81 -10.89
C LEU A 282 13.39 -6.55 -11.75
N TYR A 283 12.28 -6.01 -12.25
CA TYR A 283 12.31 -4.75 -12.99
C TYR A 283 12.83 -3.60 -12.14
N GLU A 284 12.36 -3.47 -10.90
CA GLU A 284 12.83 -2.46 -9.96
C GLU A 284 14.34 -2.61 -9.66
N VAL A 285 14.87 -3.84 -9.55
CA VAL A 285 16.31 -4.11 -9.42
C VAL A 285 17.07 -3.62 -10.65
N VAL A 286 16.58 -3.91 -11.85
CA VAL A 286 17.22 -3.48 -13.10
C VAL A 286 17.26 -1.97 -13.21
N VAL A 287 16.17 -1.28 -12.83
CA VAL A 287 16.12 0.19 -12.84
C VAL A 287 17.05 0.77 -11.78
N TYR A 288 16.98 0.27 -10.54
CA TYR A 288 17.70 0.85 -9.42
C TYR A 288 19.22 0.58 -9.43
N PHE A 289 19.63 -0.68 -9.58
CA PHE A 289 21.06 -1.06 -9.60
C PHE A 289 21.68 -0.88 -10.99
N GLY A 290 20.89 -1.12 -12.04
CA GLY A 290 21.39 -1.01 -13.41
C GLY A 290 21.36 0.40 -13.98
N ASN A 291 20.56 1.31 -13.41
CA ASN A 291 20.27 2.61 -14.01
C ASN A 291 19.81 2.46 -15.48
N GLU A 292 19.09 1.38 -15.75
CA GLU A 292 18.51 1.05 -17.04
C GLU A 292 17.04 1.47 -17.03
N GLU A 293 16.56 2.08 -18.11
CA GLU A 293 15.19 2.60 -18.20
C GLU A 293 14.48 2.14 -19.48
N GLY A 294 13.16 2.35 -19.49
CA GLY A 294 12.32 2.15 -20.67
C GLY A 294 12.43 0.74 -21.25
N GLN A 295 12.59 0.64 -22.57
CA GLN A 295 12.52 -0.65 -23.26
C GLN A 295 13.66 -1.61 -22.89
N ARG A 296 14.85 -1.08 -22.58
CA ARG A 296 16.02 -1.90 -22.26
C ARG A 296 15.87 -2.59 -20.91
N ALA A 297 15.40 -1.88 -19.89
CA ALA A 297 15.08 -2.46 -18.59
C ALA A 297 14.06 -3.60 -18.68
N LYS A 298 13.02 -3.40 -19.52
CA LYS A 298 12.00 -4.42 -19.80
C LYS A 298 12.58 -5.68 -20.46
N GLN A 299 13.50 -5.50 -21.41
CA GLN A 299 14.16 -6.61 -22.10
C GLN A 299 15.08 -7.40 -21.16
N ILE A 300 15.89 -6.72 -20.34
CA ILE A 300 16.76 -7.35 -19.32
C ILE A 300 15.91 -8.15 -18.33
N THR A 301 14.84 -7.54 -17.81
CA THR A 301 13.91 -8.18 -16.87
C THR A 301 13.32 -9.45 -17.45
N ARG A 302 12.81 -9.40 -18.68
CA ARG A 302 12.25 -10.56 -19.37
C ARG A 302 13.30 -11.67 -19.52
N ALA A 303 14.47 -11.36 -20.08
CA ALA A 303 15.50 -12.34 -20.37
C ALA A 303 16.00 -13.04 -19.09
N THR A 304 16.29 -12.26 -18.04
CA THR A 304 16.68 -12.81 -16.74
C THR A 304 15.58 -13.68 -16.16
N PHE A 305 14.32 -13.23 -16.13
CA PHE A 305 13.22 -14.03 -15.59
C PHE A 305 13.00 -15.34 -16.37
N GLU A 306 13.03 -15.28 -17.71
CA GLU A 306 12.90 -16.46 -18.57
C GLU A 306 14.02 -17.48 -18.28
N ARG A 307 15.27 -17.04 -18.08
CA ARG A 307 16.38 -17.91 -17.66
C ARG A 307 16.07 -18.65 -16.36
N TYR A 308 15.61 -17.94 -15.32
CA TYR A 308 15.29 -18.56 -14.02
C TYR A 308 14.14 -19.56 -14.14
N VAL A 309 13.05 -19.19 -14.83
CA VAL A 309 11.88 -20.04 -15.00
C VAL A 309 12.21 -21.31 -15.80
N HIS A 310 13.07 -21.22 -16.82
CA HIS A 310 13.52 -22.40 -17.57
C HIS A 310 14.40 -23.33 -16.72
N GLY A 311 15.22 -22.77 -15.81
CA GLY A 311 15.99 -23.53 -14.82
C GLY A 311 15.14 -24.16 -13.70
N HIS A 312 14.01 -23.53 -13.36
CA HIS A 312 13.15 -23.89 -12.23
C HIS A 312 11.69 -24.03 -12.69
N LYS A 313 11.42 -25.13 -13.40
CA LYS A 313 10.15 -25.32 -14.12
C LYS A 313 8.93 -25.50 -13.22
N TYR A 314 9.15 -25.78 -11.95
CA TYR A 314 8.09 -26.05 -10.98
C TYR A 314 8.17 -25.06 -9.82
N THR A 315 7.02 -24.71 -9.27
CA THR A 315 6.93 -24.05 -7.97
C THR A 315 7.31 -25.01 -6.85
N GLU A 316 7.57 -24.47 -5.65
CA GLU A 316 7.97 -25.26 -4.48
C GLU A 316 6.90 -26.29 -4.06
N ASP A 317 5.63 -26.00 -4.30
CA ASP A 317 4.49 -26.92 -4.12
C ASP A 317 4.29 -27.89 -5.31
N GLY A 318 5.20 -27.88 -6.30
CA GLY A 318 5.27 -28.85 -7.38
C GLY A 318 4.40 -28.54 -8.61
N GLN A 319 3.76 -27.38 -8.68
CA GLN A 319 2.99 -26.96 -9.86
C GLN A 319 3.95 -26.52 -10.98
N VAL A 320 3.61 -26.77 -12.24
CA VAL A 320 4.39 -26.20 -13.36
C VAL A 320 4.25 -24.67 -13.34
N ARG A 321 5.31 -23.93 -13.65
CA ARG A 321 5.24 -22.46 -13.74
C ARG A 321 4.25 -22.04 -14.83
N ARG A 322 3.35 -21.11 -14.52
CA ARG A 322 2.30 -20.67 -15.46
C ARG A 322 2.92 -19.98 -16.68
N TRP A 323 4.04 -19.30 -16.48
CA TRP A 323 4.87 -18.72 -17.53
C TRP A 323 5.33 -19.73 -18.62
N LEU A 324 5.46 -21.02 -18.28
CA LEU A 324 5.83 -22.09 -19.22
C LEU A 324 4.60 -22.76 -19.86
N GLU A 325 3.46 -22.75 -19.18
CA GLU A 325 2.22 -23.36 -19.67
C GLU A 325 1.48 -22.44 -20.65
N GLU A 326 1.50 -21.13 -20.36
CA GLU A 326 0.75 -20.13 -21.11
C GLU A 326 1.56 -19.54 -22.27
N GLY A 327 0.86 -19.03 -23.27
CA GLY A 327 1.47 -18.41 -24.45
C GLY A 327 2.05 -17.01 -24.22
N GLU A 328 2.59 -16.41 -25.28
CA GLU A 328 3.16 -15.05 -25.26
C GLU A 328 2.18 -13.96 -24.81
N SER A 329 0.87 -14.16 -24.95
CA SER A 329 -0.15 -13.23 -24.45
C SER A 329 -0.09 -13.08 -22.94
N TYR A 330 0.02 -14.19 -22.20
CA TYR A 330 0.16 -14.19 -20.74
C TYR A 330 1.45 -13.51 -20.31
N LYS A 331 2.57 -13.84 -20.96
CA LYS A 331 3.87 -13.21 -20.66
C LYS A 331 3.82 -11.70 -20.86
N ARG A 332 3.19 -11.23 -21.95
CA ARG A 332 3.02 -9.80 -22.23
C ARG A 332 2.14 -9.11 -21.19
N ASP A 333 1.00 -9.71 -20.82
CA ASP A 333 0.13 -9.21 -19.73
C ASP A 333 0.90 -9.08 -18.42
N ARG A 334 1.60 -10.14 -18.00
CA ARG A 334 2.37 -10.16 -16.76
C ARG A 334 3.47 -9.09 -16.75
N LEU A 335 4.23 -8.95 -17.85
CA LEU A 335 5.27 -7.92 -17.98
C LEU A 335 4.66 -6.52 -17.93
N GLY A 336 3.58 -6.27 -18.69
CA GLY A 336 2.89 -4.97 -18.70
C GLY A 336 2.46 -4.55 -17.29
N ARG A 337 1.73 -5.43 -16.59
CA ARG A 337 1.31 -5.20 -15.20
C ARG A 337 2.48 -5.03 -14.24
N ALA A 338 3.55 -5.83 -14.38
CA ALA A 338 4.72 -5.71 -13.53
C ALA A 338 5.39 -4.33 -13.66
N PHE A 339 5.46 -3.79 -14.88
CA PHE A 339 6.05 -2.48 -15.14
C PHE A 339 5.15 -1.33 -14.65
N GLU A 340 3.83 -1.49 -14.76
CA GLU A 340 2.86 -0.52 -14.22
C GLU A 340 2.81 -0.54 -12.69
N ALA A 341 3.02 -1.71 -12.06
CA ALA A 341 2.99 -1.88 -10.61
C ALA A 341 4.31 -1.52 -9.92
N ALA A 342 5.38 -1.28 -10.68
CA ALA A 342 6.68 -0.91 -10.15
C ALA A 342 6.60 0.46 -9.44
N ASP A 343 6.98 0.49 -8.17
CA ASP A 343 6.87 1.68 -7.33
C ASP A 343 8.13 1.81 -6.46
N ARG A 344 8.80 2.96 -6.57
CA ARG A 344 10.06 3.20 -5.89
C ARG A 344 9.94 3.07 -4.37
N GLY A 345 8.83 3.53 -3.79
CA GLY A 345 8.56 3.42 -2.36
C GLY A 345 8.39 1.96 -1.90
N LYS A 346 7.59 1.17 -2.64
CA LYS A 346 7.43 -0.28 -2.42
C LYS A 346 8.76 -1.01 -2.58
N PHE A 347 9.59 -0.62 -3.54
CA PHE A 347 10.90 -1.23 -3.74
C PHE A 347 11.87 -0.95 -2.59
N GLN A 348 11.94 0.30 -2.11
CA GLN A 348 12.78 0.63 -0.97
C GLN A 348 12.39 -0.17 0.28
N ARG A 349 11.09 -0.40 0.50
CA ARG A 349 10.61 -1.29 1.58
C ARG A 349 11.10 -2.73 1.40
N PHE A 350 11.05 -3.24 0.17
CA PHE A 350 11.59 -4.54 -0.18
C PHE A 350 13.10 -4.65 0.08
N LEU A 351 13.89 -3.61 -0.27
CA LEU A 351 15.33 -3.56 0.00
C LEU A 351 15.66 -3.54 1.50
N ASN A 352 14.81 -2.92 2.32
CA ASN A 352 15.00 -2.79 3.76
C ASN A 352 14.58 -4.03 4.57
N ARG A 353 14.23 -5.14 3.91
CA ARG A 353 13.86 -6.41 4.57
C ARG A 353 15.06 -6.96 5.36
N GLN A 354 14.83 -7.43 6.59
CA GLN A 354 15.86 -8.12 7.39
C GLN A 354 15.71 -9.65 7.29
N GLU A 355 16.74 -10.39 7.69
CA GLU A 355 16.67 -11.86 7.76
C GLU A 355 15.83 -12.28 8.97
N GLY A 356 14.85 -13.18 8.78
CA GLY A 356 13.88 -13.54 9.82
C GLY A 356 12.84 -12.45 10.10
N ASP A 357 12.78 -11.43 9.23
CA ASP A 357 11.83 -10.34 9.35
C ASP A 357 10.46 -10.80 8.85
N ASP A 358 9.75 -11.49 9.73
CA ASP A 358 8.33 -11.79 9.63
C ASP A 358 7.49 -10.49 9.77
N ARG A 359 8.05 -9.31 9.45
CA ARG A 359 7.38 -8.05 9.74
C ARG A 359 6.13 -7.82 8.91
N GLU A 360 6.17 -8.25 7.65
CA GLU A 360 4.96 -8.35 6.83
C GLU A 360 4.00 -9.45 7.31
N ARG A 361 4.50 -10.50 7.97
CA ARG A 361 3.72 -11.63 8.48
C ARG A 361 2.94 -11.31 9.77
N TRP A 362 3.46 -10.42 10.62
CA TRP A 362 2.83 -10.04 11.90
C TRP A 362 2.33 -8.59 11.96
N GLY A 363 2.38 -7.85 10.86
CA GLY A 363 2.08 -6.42 10.87
C GLY A 363 3.11 -5.60 11.67
N ASP A 364 4.33 -6.13 11.85
CA ASP A 364 5.39 -5.36 12.47
C ASP A 364 5.79 -4.23 11.52
N TYR A 365 5.91 -3.07 12.13
CA TYR A 365 6.07 -1.80 11.46
C TYR A 365 7.29 -1.79 10.56
N SER A 366 7.07 -1.39 9.31
CA SER A 366 8.16 -1.15 8.37
C SER A 366 9.11 -0.11 8.96
N VAL A 367 10.40 -0.18 8.59
CA VAL A 367 11.38 0.88 8.87
C VAL A 367 10.80 2.27 8.54
N VAL A 368 10.02 2.34 7.45
CA VAL A 368 9.26 3.51 7.03
C VAL A 368 8.27 3.99 8.08
N THR A 369 7.48 3.10 8.70
CA THR A 369 6.51 3.48 9.75
C THR A 369 7.22 4.03 10.98
N TYR A 370 8.33 3.42 11.41
CA TYR A 370 9.17 3.97 12.48
C TYR A 370 9.78 5.32 12.07
N GLY A 371 10.16 5.46 10.80
CA GLY A 371 10.59 6.69 10.17
C GLY A 371 9.55 7.79 10.31
N HIS A 372 8.30 7.53 9.92
CA HIS A 372 7.16 8.44 10.06
C HIS A 372 6.97 8.90 11.51
N VAL A 373 6.99 7.98 12.48
CA VAL A 373 6.82 8.34 13.89
C VAL A 373 8.00 9.17 14.41
N ARG A 374 9.24 8.77 14.12
CA ARG A 374 10.44 9.54 14.52
C ARG A 374 10.46 10.93 13.88
N PHE A 375 10.09 11.03 12.61
CA PHE A 375 10.01 12.29 11.87
C PHE A 375 8.92 13.17 12.45
N ALA A 376 7.70 12.66 12.64
CA ALA A 376 6.59 13.40 13.24
C ALA A 376 6.94 13.93 14.63
N VAL A 377 7.54 13.11 15.49
CA VAL A 377 8.01 13.55 16.82
C VAL A 377 9.03 14.68 16.69
N ASN A 378 10.06 14.54 15.83
CA ASN A 378 11.10 15.57 15.66
C ASN A 378 10.57 16.85 15.01
N LEU A 379 9.61 16.74 14.09
CA LEU A 379 8.95 17.87 13.46
C LEU A 379 8.12 18.65 14.49
N LEU A 380 7.26 17.97 15.24
CA LEU A 380 6.35 18.59 16.21
C LEU A 380 7.08 19.22 17.41
N VAL A 381 8.23 18.69 17.84
CA VAL A 381 9.07 19.34 18.87
C VAL A 381 9.96 20.46 18.31
N GLY A 382 9.88 20.77 17.01
CA GLY A 382 10.67 21.82 16.37
C GLY A 382 12.15 21.50 16.19
N LYS A 383 12.54 20.22 16.21
CA LYS A 383 13.92 19.80 15.86
C LYS A 383 14.19 19.88 14.36
N ILE A 384 13.16 19.69 13.55
CA ILE A 384 13.20 19.99 12.12
C ILE A 384 12.70 21.43 11.99
N THR A 385 13.61 22.35 11.71
CA THR A 385 13.28 23.76 11.56
C THR A 385 12.58 23.98 10.22
N VAL A 386 11.35 24.47 10.27
CA VAL A 386 10.56 24.82 9.09
C VAL A 386 10.34 26.33 9.11
N ASP A 387 10.76 27.02 8.06
CA ASP A 387 10.39 28.42 7.87
C ASP A 387 8.92 28.46 7.46
N PRO A 388 8.02 29.09 8.26
CA PRO A 388 6.60 29.13 7.93
C PRO A 388 6.28 30.03 6.73
N GLU A 389 7.16 30.96 6.34
CA GLU A 389 6.94 31.84 5.19
C GLU A 389 7.43 31.21 3.88
N ASP A 390 8.43 30.35 3.96
CA ASP A 390 9.03 29.66 2.81
C ASP A 390 9.55 28.26 3.23
N PRO A 391 8.65 27.27 3.43
CA PRO A 391 9.06 25.95 3.87
C PRO A 391 9.88 25.29 2.75
N ASP A 392 11.15 24.99 3.04
CA ASP A 392 12.03 24.19 2.16
C ASP A 392 11.56 22.73 2.14
N LEU A 393 10.44 22.47 1.46
CA LEU A 393 9.78 21.16 1.41
C LEU A 393 10.71 20.10 0.83
N ASP A 394 11.51 20.45 -0.18
CA ASP A 394 12.45 19.53 -0.81
C ASP A 394 13.61 19.19 0.14
N GLY A 395 14.17 20.19 0.85
CA GLY A 395 15.19 19.94 1.87
C GLY A 395 14.67 19.11 3.06
N ILE A 396 13.41 19.30 3.45
CA ILE A 396 12.77 18.48 4.49
C ILE A 396 12.56 17.05 4.00
N ARG A 397 12.11 16.85 2.75
CA ARG A 397 11.95 15.53 2.13
C ARG A 397 13.29 14.81 2.03
N ASP A 398 14.34 15.48 1.58
CA ASP A 398 15.69 14.91 1.52
C ASP A 398 16.19 14.51 2.91
N THR A 399 15.89 15.33 3.92
CA THR A 399 16.17 15.01 5.33
C THR A 399 15.38 13.78 5.81
N ALA A 400 14.10 13.67 5.43
CA ALA A 400 13.26 12.51 5.72
C ALA A 400 13.87 11.23 5.12
N ALA A 401 14.23 11.26 3.83
CA ALA A 401 14.84 10.15 3.13
C ALA A 401 16.16 9.71 3.76
N VAL A 402 17.03 10.66 4.12
CA VAL A 402 18.38 10.36 4.62
C VAL A 402 18.39 9.95 6.10
N LEU A 403 17.65 10.64 6.97
CA LEU A 403 17.73 10.44 8.43
C LEU A 403 16.67 9.49 8.99
N TYR A 404 15.57 9.33 8.27
CA TYR A 404 14.40 8.56 8.72
C TYR A 404 14.05 7.41 7.77
N GLU A 405 14.78 7.27 6.67
CA GLU A 405 14.72 6.10 5.75
C GLU A 405 13.34 5.92 5.09
N PHE A 406 12.66 7.02 4.76
CA PHE A 406 11.43 7.00 3.98
C PHE A 406 11.33 8.19 3.01
N ASP A 407 10.67 7.96 1.87
CA ASP A 407 10.37 9.02 0.92
C ASP A 407 9.08 9.73 1.33
N LEU A 408 9.14 11.05 1.43
CA LEU A 408 8.06 11.88 1.95
C LEU A 408 7.33 12.55 0.79
N ASP A 409 6.04 12.29 0.66
CA ASP A 409 5.21 12.97 -0.33
C ASP A 409 5.16 14.48 -0.06
N ARG A 410 5.46 15.27 -1.09
CA ARG A 410 5.62 16.72 -0.99
C ARG A 410 4.31 17.41 -0.64
N ASP A 411 3.20 16.96 -1.23
CA ASP A 411 1.88 17.56 -1.03
C ASP A 411 1.35 17.21 0.37
N ARG A 412 1.64 15.99 0.85
CA ARG A 412 1.32 15.59 2.24
C ARG A 412 2.12 16.35 3.28
N LEU A 413 3.41 16.59 3.03
CA LEU A 413 4.20 17.43 3.91
C LEU A 413 3.64 18.86 3.95
N ALA A 414 3.29 19.44 2.79
CA ALA A 414 2.67 20.75 2.73
C ALA A 414 1.34 20.78 3.52
N GLU A 415 0.48 19.78 3.34
CA GLU A 415 -0.80 19.64 4.05
C GLU A 415 -0.60 19.59 5.57
N LEU A 416 0.40 18.82 6.05
CA LEU A 416 0.74 18.73 7.47
C LEU A 416 1.27 20.06 8.04
N LEU A 417 2.04 20.81 7.26
CA LEU A 417 2.59 22.09 7.69
C LEU A 417 1.52 23.20 7.71
N ASP A 418 0.57 23.15 6.78
CA ASP A 418 -0.56 24.07 6.72
C ASP A 418 -1.61 23.76 7.81
N ASN A 419 -1.77 22.48 8.15
CA ASN A 419 -2.76 21.99 9.12
C ASN A 419 -2.10 21.08 10.17
N PRO A 420 -1.16 21.61 10.98
CA PRO A 420 -0.52 20.81 12.00
C PRO A 420 -1.57 20.26 12.97
N PRO A 421 -1.43 19.02 13.47
CA PRO A 421 -2.36 18.45 14.42
C PRO A 421 -2.56 19.44 15.57
N THR A 422 -3.78 19.97 15.68
CA THR A 422 -4.05 21.01 16.67
C THR A 422 -3.89 20.41 18.06
N PRO A 423 -3.09 20.99 18.95
CA PRO A 423 -3.07 20.52 20.32
C PRO A 423 -4.48 20.57 20.88
N VAL A 424 -4.95 19.44 21.42
CA VAL A 424 -6.23 19.31 22.11
C VAL A 424 -6.13 20.09 23.43
N HIS A 425 -5.99 21.40 23.33
CA HIS A 425 -6.23 22.30 24.43
C HIS A 425 -7.73 22.42 24.54
N GLY A 426 -8.28 21.88 25.63
CA GLY A 426 -9.66 22.10 26.01
C GLY A 426 -9.94 23.59 25.97
N THR A 427 -10.69 24.01 24.95
CA THR A 427 -11.28 25.33 24.86
C THR A 427 -12.18 25.46 26.07
N THR A 428 -11.71 26.13 27.12
CA THR A 428 -12.63 26.74 28.07
C THR A 428 -13.32 27.87 27.30
N PRO A 429 -14.64 27.79 27.06
CA PRO A 429 -15.33 28.88 26.39
C PRO A 429 -15.27 30.09 27.32
N ASN A 430 -14.91 31.25 26.76
CA ASN A 430 -15.01 32.57 27.38
C ASN A 430 -16.23 32.67 28.32
N SER A 431 -15.99 32.58 29.63
CA SER A 431 -16.96 32.98 30.64
C SER A 431 -17.02 34.51 30.66
N GLY A 432 -17.83 35.06 29.77
CA GLY A 432 -18.29 36.43 29.87
C GLY A 432 -18.98 36.62 31.21
N CYS A 433 -18.46 37.54 32.02
CA CYS A 433 -19.05 37.97 33.27
C CYS A 433 -20.52 38.37 33.06
N VAL A 434 -21.44 37.64 33.70
CA VAL A 434 -22.82 38.09 33.93
C VAL A 434 -23.03 38.22 35.44
N PRO A 435 -23.45 39.39 35.96
CA PRO A 435 -23.77 39.56 37.36
C PRO A 435 -25.21 39.12 37.63
N THR A 436 -25.39 38.12 38.49
CA THR A 436 -26.68 37.84 39.15
C THR A 436 -26.42 37.75 40.64
N ARG A 437 -26.77 38.80 41.39
CA ARG A 437 -28.10 39.13 41.95
C ARG A 437 -28.35 38.35 43.24
N GLU A 438 -28.27 39.12 44.32
CA GLU A 438 -28.57 38.76 45.70
C GLU A 438 -29.96 38.13 45.84
N SER A 439 -30.06 37.07 46.66
CA SER A 439 -31.16 36.89 47.62
C SER A 439 -30.83 35.83 48.69
N PRO A 440 -31.49 35.89 49.87
CA PRO A 440 -30.99 35.39 51.14
C PRO A 440 -31.79 34.20 51.74
N HIS A 441 -31.25 33.64 52.84
CA HIS A 441 -31.80 32.58 53.72
C HIS A 441 -31.78 31.17 53.11
N ASP A 442 -31.42 30.07 53.78
CA ASP A 442 -31.67 29.61 55.16
C ASP A 442 -30.69 28.41 55.38
N GLY A 443 -29.88 28.31 56.44
CA GLY A 443 -30.29 27.72 57.72
C GLY A 443 -30.41 26.18 57.69
N GLY A 444 -29.35 25.42 58.02
CA GLY A 444 -29.54 24.01 58.42
C GLY A 444 -28.38 23.00 58.34
N LYS A 445 -27.75 22.77 59.51
CA LYS A 445 -27.28 21.46 60.04
C LYS A 445 -26.10 20.72 59.37
N ILE A 446 -24.93 21.02 59.93
CA ILE A 446 -23.95 20.12 60.55
C ILE A 446 -24.29 18.62 60.49
N GLY A 447 -23.43 17.87 59.79
CA GLY A 447 -23.32 16.42 59.84
C GLY A 447 -21.90 16.03 59.42
N GLU A 448 -21.05 15.81 60.42
CA GLU A 448 -19.65 15.40 60.30
C GLU A 448 -19.56 14.02 59.63
N HIS A 449 -18.72 13.92 58.59
CA HIS A 449 -17.97 12.70 58.30
C HIS A 449 -16.72 13.08 57.52
N GLU A 450 -15.61 13.14 58.25
CA GLU A 450 -14.26 13.30 57.75
C GLU A 450 -13.86 12.06 56.92
N ASN A 451 -13.51 12.31 55.65
CA ASN A 451 -12.48 11.57 54.90
C ASN A 451 -12.08 12.44 53.70
N ARG A 452 -11.46 13.58 54.01
CA ARG A 452 -10.81 14.44 53.00
C ARG A 452 -9.45 13.84 52.64
N ARG A 453 -9.38 13.23 51.45
CA ARG A 453 -8.14 13.23 50.64
C ARG A 453 -7.76 14.69 50.36
N PRO A 454 -6.47 15.04 50.32
CA PRO A 454 -6.07 16.42 50.02
C PRO A 454 -6.54 16.77 48.60
N GLU A 455 -7.47 17.71 48.52
CA GLU A 455 -7.74 18.47 47.30
C GLU A 455 -6.44 19.20 46.98
N VAL A 456 -5.81 18.79 45.88
CA VAL A 456 -4.70 19.52 45.28
C VAL A 456 -5.30 20.82 44.75
N GLU A 457 -5.25 21.85 45.58
CA GLU A 457 -5.61 23.21 45.20
C GLU A 457 -4.72 23.65 44.04
N ASN A 458 -5.37 23.82 42.90
CA ASN A 458 -5.09 24.72 41.78
C ASN A 458 -3.85 25.61 41.97
N MET A 459 -2.66 25.03 41.77
CA MET A 459 -1.42 25.79 41.67
C MET A 459 -1.35 26.43 40.28
N GLY A 460 -1.60 27.74 40.25
CA GLY A 460 -0.98 28.73 39.38
C GLY A 460 -0.74 28.36 37.91
N GLU A 461 -1.59 28.91 37.04
CA GLU A 461 -1.35 29.11 35.61
C GLU A 461 -0.07 29.94 35.39
N GLY A 462 1.07 29.27 35.37
CA GLY A 462 2.38 29.83 35.02
C GLY A 462 3.37 28.75 34.62
N VAL A 463 2.86 27.58 34.25
CA VAL A 463 3.66 26.42 33.87
C VAL A 463 4.07 26.59 32.42
N GLY A 464 5.38 26.68 32.18
CA GLY A 464 5.95 26.79 30.85
C GLY A 464 5.30 25.78 29.91
N ASN A 465 4.82 26.28 28.77
CA ASN A 465 4.22 25.46 27.72
C ASN A 465 5.33 24.57 27.17
N HIS A 466 5.57 23.42 27.81
CA HIS A 466 6.52 22.42 27.32
C HIS A 466 5.99 21.99 25.96
N GLY A 467 6.60 22.51 24.89
CA GLY A 467 6.17 22.34 23.50
C GLY A 467 6.41 20.93 22.96
N TYR A 468 6.12 19.90 23.76
CA TYR A 468 6.14 18.51 23.32
C TYR A 468 4.72 18.07 22.97
N PRO A 469 4.52 17.34 21.86
CA PRO A 469 3.22 16.86 21.45
C PRO A 469 2.71 15.74 22.37
N GLU A 470 1.39 15.60 22.47
CA GLU A 470 0.72 14.41 22.98
C GLU A 470 0.85 13.24 22.00
N GLN A 471 0.69 12.02 22.52
CA GLN A 471 0.71 10.81 21.68
C GLN A 471 -0.29 10.89 20.50
N ASN A 472 -1.48 11.44 20.72
CA ASN A 472 -2.50 11.54 19.68
C ASN A 472 -2.08 12.50 18.55
N GLU A 473 -1.40 13.60 18.87
CA GLU A 473 -0.91 14.57 17.88
C GLU A 473 0.17 13.94 17.00
N VAL A 474 1.08 13.15 17.59
CA VAL A 474 2.10 12.41 16.85
C VAL A 474 1.45 11.42 15.88
N VAL A 475 0.45 10.66 16.34
CA VAL A 475 -0.24 9.66 15.53
C VAL A 475 -1.05 10.31 14.41
N GLU A 476 -1.73 11.43 14.68
CA GLU A 476 -2.45 12.20 13.65
C GLU A 476 -1.50 12.77 12.59
N ALA A 477 -0.33 13.29 12.99
CA ALA A 477 0.71 13.69 12.04
C ALA A 477 1.15 12.50 11.18
N CYS A 478 1.37 11.32 11.78
CA CYS A 478 1.72 10.12 11.01
C CYS A 478 0.63 9.71 10.02
N GLN A 479 -0.66 9.80 10.38
CA GLN A 479 -1.76 9.49 9.46
C GLN A 479 -1.88 10.47 8.29
N GLN A 480 -1.49 11.74 8.50
CA GLN A 480 -1.42 12.72 7.40
C GLN A 480 -0.23 12.42 6.47
N LEU A 481 0.91 12.02 7.03
CA LEU A 481 2.11 11.64 6.27
C LEU A 481 1.91 10.33 5.49
N ASP A 482 1.23 9.36 6.08
CA ASP A 482 0.98 8.03 5.50
C ASP A 482 -0.45 7.55 5.76
N PRO A 483 -1.42 7.98 4.95
CA PRO A 483 -2.82 7.57 5.10
C PRO A 483 -3.08 6.11 4.73
N SER A 484 -2.08 5.39 4.19
CA SER A 484 -2.21 3.96 3.88
C SER A 484 -2.17 3.09 5.14
N ARG A 485 -1.75 3.65 6.27
CA ARG A 485 -1.63 2.97 7.55
C ARG A 485 -2.73 3.39 8.51
N ASP A 486 -3.24 2.41 9.24
CA ASP A 486 -4.21 2.67 10.28
C ASP A 486 -3.56 3.34 11.50
N ARG A 487 -4.42 3.88 12.37
CA ARG A 487 -4.01 4.56 13.59
C ARG A 487 -3.22 3.64 14.53
N ASP A 488 -3.71 2.41 14.68
CA ASP A 488 -3.18 1.41 15.62
C ASP A 488 -1.74 1.03 15.26
N THR A 489 -1.43 1.05 13.96
CA THR A 489 -0.10 0.83 13.42
C THR A 489 0.90 1.88 13.95
N HIS A 490 0.56 3.16 13.84
CA HIS A 490 1.42 4.22 14.36
C HIS A 490 1.51 4.22 15.90
N GLU A 491 0.43 3.85 16.59
CA GLU A 491 0.43 3.73 18.06
C GLU A 491 1.36 2.62 18.56
N GLU A 492 1.38 1.45 17.94
CA GLU A 492 2.32 0.38 18.30
C GLU A 492 3.76 0.74 17.87
N ALA A 493 3.95 1.34 16.68
CA ALA A 493 5.28 1.79 16.27
C ALA A 493 5.87 2.76 17.31
N LEU A 494 5.06 3.70 17.80
CA LEU A 494 5.44 4.61 18.88
C LEU A 494 5.70 3.87 20.21
N ARG A 495 4.86 2.88 20.55
CA ARG A 495 5.01 2.05 21.75
C ARG A 495 6.36 1.31 21.76
N ARG A 496 6.80 0.81 20.60
CA ARG A 496 8.08 0.11 20.41
C ARG A 496 9.25 1.08 20.44
N LEU A 497 9.20 2.21 19.74
CA LEU A 497 10.24 3.24 19.82
C LEU A 497 10.49 3.71 21.26
N ARG A 498 9.44 3.72 22.11
CA ARG A 498 9.55 4.02 23.54
C ARG A 498 10.22 2.88 24.32
N ARG A 499 9.90 1.63 23.99
CA ARG A 499 10.54 0.43 24.57
C ARG A 499 12.03 0.39 24.24
N ASP A 500 12.39 0.82 23.04
CA ASP A 500 13.78 0.85 22.56
C ASP A 500 14.55 2.11 22.99
N GLY A 501 13.90 3.03 23.72
CA GLY A 501 14.52 4.26 24.24
C GLY A 501 14.84 5.32 23.20
N ILE A 502 14.27 5.21 21.99
CA ILE A 502 14.44 6.21 20.93
C ILE A 502 13.56 7.44 21.23
N VAL A 503 12.37 7.22 21.78
CA VAL A 503 11.46 8.27 22.27
C VAL A 503 11.14 8.05 23.75
N LYS A 504 10.84 9.14 24.45
CA LYS A 504 10.36 9.17 25.82
C LYS A 504 8.88 9.55 25.84
N GLN A 505 8.17 9.08 26.86
CA GLN A 505 6.81 9.53 27.16
C GLN A 505 6.72 10.00 28.60
N ALA A 506 6.46 11.28 28.81
CA ALA A 506 6.29 11.87 30.13
C ALA A 506 4.81 12.07 30.45
N ARG A 507 4.42 11.77 31.69
CA ARG A 507 3.09 12.11 32.21
C ARG A 507 3.15 13.45 32.93
N VAL A 508 2.42 14.43 32.42
CA VAL A 508 2.30 15.77 32.99
C VAL A 508 0.83 16.01 33.36
N GLY A 509 0.50 15.81 34.64
CA GLY A 509 -0.88 15.81 35.11
C GLY A 509 -1.72 14.70 34.47
N ARG A 510 -2.64 15.07 33.57
CA ARG A 510 -3.48 14.13 32.80
C ARG A 510 -2.99 13.88 31.37
N LYS A 511 -1.97 14.64 30.91
CA LYS A 511 -1.45 14.55 29.55
C LYS A 511 -0.26 13.59 29.49
N TYR A 512 -0.08 12.97 28.33
CA TYR A 512 1.05 12.10 28.02
C TYR A 512 1.83 12.70 26.86
N LEU A 513 2.92 13.39 27.18
CA LEU A 513 3.77 14.08 26.21
C LEU A 513 4.82 13.13 25.66
N VAL A 514 5.11 13.21 24.36
CA VAL A 514 6.04 12.36 23.64
C VAL A 514 7.16 13.21 23.04
N TYR A 515 8.41 12.81 23.22
CA TYR A 515 9.57 13.57 22.76
C TYR A 515 10.78 12.66 22.51
N PRO A 516 11.77 13.08 21.71
CA PRO A 516 12.99 12.31 21.48
C PRO A 516 13.78 12.12 22.79
N SER A 517 14.39 10.95 22.99
CA SER A 517 15.14 10.66 24.22
C SER A 517 16.35 11.56 24.49
N THR A 518 16.80 12.27 23.46
CA THR A 518 17.88 13.27 23.51
C THR A 518 17.44 14.64 24.03
N LEU A 519 16.14 14.88 24.23
CA LEU A 519 15.63 16.11 24.85
C LEU A 519 15.41 15.93 26.36
N PRO A 520 15.52 17.02 27.15
CA PRO A 520 15.31 16.96 28.59
C PRO A 520 13.85 16.63 28.92
N ASP A 521 13.66 15.96 30.06
CA ASP A 521 12.33 15.63 30.57
C ASP A 521 11.59 16.91 31.02
N PRO A 522 10.25 16.98 30.87
CA PRO A 522 9.49 18.12 31.38
C PRO A 522 9.66 18.28 32.89
N GLU A 523 9.93 19.50 33.37
CA GLU A 523 10.21 19.78 34.79
C GLU A 523 9.04 19.38 35.72
N ASN A 524 7.83 19.37 35.17
CA ASN A 524 6.59 19.04 35.86
C ASN A 524 6.09 17.61 35.60
N ALA A 525 6.88 16.76 34.93
CA ALA A 525 6.53 15.37 34.73
C ALA A 525 6.51 14.60 36.06
N CYS A 526 5.44 13.83 36.30
CA CYS A 526 5.34 12.97 37.48
C CYS A 526 5.98 11.60 37.26
N CYS A 527 6.05 11.14 36.00
CA CYS A 527 6.77 9.94 35.61
C CYS A 527 7.16 10.03 34.13
N VAL A 528 8.26 9.38 33.77
CA VAL A 528 8.77 9.26 32.40
C VAL A 528 8.97 7.79 32.07
N LYS A 529 8.52 7.38 30.89
CA LYS A 529 8.74 6.03 30.33
C LYS A 529 9.79 6.08 29.23
N CYS A 530 10.87 5.31 29.39
CA CYS A 530 11.98 5.18 28.45
C CYS A 530 12.64 3.80 28.61
N ASN A 531 13.12 3.17 27.53
CA ASN A 531 13.77 1.85 27.60
C ASN A 531 12.92 0.74 28.23
N GLY A 532 11.59 0.86 28.15
CA GLY A 532 10.66 -0.07 28.82
C GLY A 532 10.53 0.12 30.34
N GLU A 533 11.27 1.07 30.93
CA GLU A 533 11.24 1.40 32.35
C GLU A 533 10.47 2.71 32.61
N GLU A 534 9.87 2.83 33.80
CA GLU A 534 9.21 4.04 34.27
C GLU A 534 10.00 4.62 35.45
N TYR A 535 10.36 5.91 35.39
CA TYR A 535 11.13 6.58 36.44
C TYR A 535 10.54 7.96 36.80
N ASP A 536 10.84 8.45 38.00
CA ASP A 536 10.55 9.82 38.42
C ASP A 536 11.73 10.74 38.03
N PRO A 537 11.52 11.73 37.14
CA PRO A 537 12.60 12.60 36.66
C PRO A 537 13.24 13.44 37.79
N ARG A 538 12.56 13.64 38.91
CA ARG A 538 13.11 14.36 40.07
C ARG A 538 14.18 13.55 40.80
N GLU A 539 13.95 12.23 40.95
CA GLU A 539 14.93 11.34 41.56
C GLU A 539 16.20 11.22 40.70
N GLU A 540 16.05 11.22 39.37
CA GLU A 540 17.20 11.12 38.47
C GLU A 540 18.04 12.41 38.44
N THR A 541 17.39 13.56 38.58
CA THR A 541 18.07 14.86 38.76
C THR A 541 18.86 14.89 40.08
N GLU A 542 18.31 14.34 41.16
CA GLU A 542 19.02 14.20 42.44
C GLU A 542 20.19 13.20 42.36
N ARG A 543 20.02 12.09 41.64
CA ARG A 543 21.10 11.11 41.40
C ARG A 543 22.24 11.66 40.53
N SER A 544 21.93 12.48 39.53
CA SER A 544 22.95 13.07 38.64
C SER A 544 23.62 14.31 39.23
N SER A 545 22.93 15.06 40.08
CA SER A 545 23.48 16.22 40.81
C SER A 545 24.15 15.84 42.14
N GLY A 546 23.93 14.62 42.63
CA GLY A 546 24.69 14.04 43.72
C GLY A 546 26.16 13.95 43.33
N GLU A 547 26.93 15.00 43.66
CA GLU A 547 28.38 15.03 43.60
C GLU A 547 28.88 13.72 44.20
N VAL A 548 29.36 12.81 43.34
CA VAL A 548 29.92 11.54 43.78
C VAL A 548 31.12 11.91 44.62
N HIS A 549 30.93 11.97 45.93
CA HIS A 549 31.96 12.19 46.90
C HIS A 549 32.79 10.91 46.90
N LEU A 550 33.67 10.79 45.91
CA LEU A 550 34.73 9.81 45.82
C LEU A 550 35.56 9.99 47.09
N ARG A 551 35.23 9.20 48.11
CA ARG A 551 36.11 8.95 49.25
C ARG A 551 37.30 8.19 48.68
N THR A 552 38.26 8.92 48.13
CA THR A 552 39.59 8.38 47.87
C THR A 552 40.28 8.21 49.21
N ASP A 553 40.67 6.98 49.51
CA ASP A 553 41.53 6.62 50.63
C ASP A 553 42.98 7.01 50.31
N GLY A 554 43.21 8.32 50.16
CA GLY A 554 44.55 8.92 50.18
C GLY A 554 45.39 8.73 48.93
N GLY A 555 45.74 9.84 48.26
CA GLY A 555 46.84 9.82 47.30
C GLY A 555 46.89 11.00 46.34
N THR A 556 47.54 12.08 46.79
CA THR A 556 48.32 13.08 46.02
C THR A 556 47.65 13.93 44.93
N ASP A 557 47.85 15.25 45.07
CA ASP A 557 47.42 16.33 44.18
C ASP A 557 47.81 16.15 42.70
N MET A 558 46.85 16.42 41.81
CA MET A 558 47.12 16.79 40.42
C MET A 558 46.43 18.11 40.09
N SER A 559 47.24 19.03 39.59
CA SER A 559 46.97 20.43 39.28
C SER A 559 45.88 20.66 38.23
N THR A 560 45.07 21.68 38.52
CA THR A 560 44.13 22.39 37.65
C THR A 560 44.70 22.78 36.28
N THR A 561 44.00 22.40 35.21
CA THR A 561 44.14 23.03 33.88
C THR A 561 42.82 23.68 33.49
N THR A 562 42.86 25.01 33.40
CA THR A 562 41.77 25.89 32.96
C THR A 562 41.48 25.67 31.46
N SER A 563 40.24 25.33 31.09
CA SER A 563 39.78 25.46 29.70
C SER A 563 38.92 26.71 29.54
N THR A 564 39.33 27.56 28.59
CA THR A 564 38.62 28.74 28.13
C THR A 564 37.48 28.34 27.20
N ASN A 565 36.27 28.80 27.52
CA ASN A 565 35.12 28.79 26.62
C ASN A 565 35.27 29.89 25.57
N GLU A 566 35.30 29.52 24.29
CA GLU A 566 35.02 30.44 23.17
C GLU A 566 33.66 30.08 22.58
N SER A 567 32.75 31.05 22.56
CA SER A 567 31.46 30.97 21.88
C SER A 567 31.64 31.35 20.41
N SER A 568 31.25 30.47 19.50
CA SER A 568 31.12 30.76 18.07
C SER A 568 29.74 30.33 17.59
N THR A 569 28.88 31.31 17.36
CA THR A 569 27.59 31.16 16.69
C THR A 569 27.80 31.29 15.19
N ASP A 570 27.77 30.18 14.47
CA ASP A 570 27.36 30.09 13.05
C ASP A 570 27.27 28.61 12.66
N ASN A 571 26.06 28.04 12.63
CA ASN A 571 25.81 26.66 12.21
C ASN A 571 25.19 26.67 10.80
N LYS A 572 26.01 26.41 9.78
CA LYS A 572 25.57 25.74 8.55
C LYS A 572 26.19 24.35 8.55
N TYR A 573 25.38 23.33 8.75
CA TYR A 573 25.82 21.94 8.60
C TYR A 573 25.73 21.54 7.13
N THR A 574 26.81 21.01 6.56
CA THR A 574 26.78 20.31 5.27
C THR A 574 26.61 18.80 5.51
N PRO A 575 26.12 18.03 4.51
CA PRO A 575 26.01 16.57 4.61
C PRO A 575 27.32 15.88 5.02
N GLU A 576 28.49 16.39 4.61
CA GLU A 576 29.80 15.87 5.04
C GLU A 576 30.05 16.09 6.54
N THR A 577 29.70 17.25 7.09
CA THR A 577 29.89 17.54 8.54
C THR A 577 28.99 16.71 9.44
N LEU A 578 27.83 16.25 8.94
CA LEU A 578 26.95 15.34 9.66
C LEU A 578 27.51 13.91 9.67
N ARG A 579 28.14 13.44 8.58
CA ARG A 579 28.80 12.13 8.53
C ARG A 579 30.02 12.03 9.44
N GLU A 580 30.81 13.11 9.58
CA GLU A 580 31.97 13.11 10.49
C GLU A 580 31.55 13.11 11.97
N ARG A 581 30.42 13.73 12.30
CA ARG A 581 29.97 13.89 13.70
C ARG A 581 29.22 12.67 14.25
N PHE A 582 28.70 11.83 13.38
CA PHE A 582 28.08 10.54 13.71
C PHE A 582 28.80 9.40 12.99
N PRO A 583 30.02 9.01 13.42
CA PRO A 583 30.71 7.90 12.79
C PRO A 583 29.88 6.63 12.98
N THR A 584 29.55 5.99 11.86
CA THR A 584 28.93 4.66 11.80
C THR A 584 29.65 3.74 12.78
N VAL A 585 28.88 3.07 13.64
CA VAL A 585 29.41 2.08 14.59
C VAL A 585 30.13 1.00 13.79
N VAL A 586 31.45 1.06 13.76
CA VAL A 586 32.29 -0.01 13.21
C VAL A 586 32.15 -1.19 14.17
N ARG A 587 31.36 -2.20 13.80
CA ARG A 587 31.35 -3.49 14.48
C ARG A 587 32.72 -4.13 14.28
N GLY A 588 33.55 -4.09 15.33
CA GLY A 588 34.86 -4.74 15.35
C GLY A 588 34.74 -6.24 15.11
N GLU A 589 35.59 -6.75 14.21
CA GLU A 589 35.84 -8.17 14.05
C GLU A 589 36.40 -8.75 15.36
N GLY A 590 35.70 -9.71 15.98
CA GLY A 590 36.23 -10.31 17.20
C GLY A 590 35.40 -11.34 17.92
N ARG A 591 35.70 -12.62 17.62
CA ARG A 591 35.75 -13.77 18.54
C ARG A 591 34.42 -14.42 19.00
N LYS A 592 34.24 -15.64 18.50
CA LYS A 592 33.35 -16.70 19.01
C LYS A 592 33.59 -16.93 20.51
N SER A 593 32.65 -16.54 21.36
CA SER A 593 32.54 -17.05 22.72
C SER A 593 31.59 -18.25 22.75
N LYS A 594 32.11 -19.43 23.10
CA LYS A 594 31.32 -20.60 23.51
C LYS A 594 30.50 -20.22 24.75
N LYS A 595 29.17 -20.26 24.66
CA LYS A 595 28.31 -20.24 25.84
C LYS A 595 28.24 -21.66 26.41
N HIS A 596 28.71 -21.81 27.64
CA HIS A 596 28.35 -22.93 28.52
C HIS A 596 26.95 -22.66 29.06
N HIS A 597 26.04 -23.62 28.91
CA HIS A 597 24.77 -23.62 29.63
C HIS A 597 25.02 -23.94 31.11
N ILE A 598 24.58 -23.05 31.98
CA ILE A 598 24.27 -23.34 33.38
C ILE A 598 22.74 -23.51 33.41
N PRO A 599 22.17 -24.62 33.92
CA PRO A 599 20.73 -24.71 34.15
C PRO A 599 20.39 -24.05 35.48
N ASP A 600 19.44 -23.12 35.46
CA ASP A 600 18.75 -22.64 36.66
C ASP A 600 17.72 -23.70 37.08
N GLU A 601 17.93 -24.26 38.27
CA GLU A 601 16.94 -24.97 39.07
C GLU A 601 16.07 -23.91 39.74
N ASP A 602 14.81 -23.77 39.30
CA ASP A 602 13.63 -23.26 40.07
C ASP A 602 12.57 -22.65 39.13
N SER A 603 11.84 -23.51 38.42
CA SER A 603 10.50 -23.16 37.92
C SER A 603 9.58 -24.37 38.04
N ASP A 604 9.00 -24.53 39.23
CA ASP A 604 7.79 -25.31 39.43
C ASP A 604 6.63 -24.57 38.74
N ASP A 605 6.11 -25.12 37.64
CA ASP A 605 4.70 -25.05 37.22
C ASP A 605 4.49 -25.66 35.83
N VAL A 606 4.67 -26.98 35.68
CA VAL A 606 3.92 -27.80 34.70
C VAL A 606 3.80 -29.24 35.23
N GLU A 607 2.58 -29.67 35.58
CA GLU A 607 2.30 -31.08 35.83
C GLU A 607 2.48 -31.90 34.55
N PRO A 608 3.21 -33.04 34.57
CA PRO A 608 3.37 -33.87 33.39
C PRO A 608 2.13 -34.73 33.13
N LEU A 609 1.45 -34.50 32.01
CA LEU A 609 0.48 -35.43 31.47
C LEU A 609 1.20 -36.58 30.75
N CYS A 610 1.14 -37.75 31.38
CA CYS A 610 1.57 -39.09 30.96
C CYS A 610 3.07 -39.29 30.67
N GLY A 611 3.73 -39.98 31.61
CA GLY A 611 5.06 -40.53 31.43
C GLY A 611 5.00 -41.94 30.85
N THR A 612 5.59 -42.14 29.68
CA THR A 612 6.22 -43.41 29.27
C THR A 612 7.25 -43.13 28.20
N TYR A 613 8.51 -42.98 28.61
CA TYR A 613 9.63 -43.26 27.71
C TYR A 613 10.84 -43.75 28.51
N GLN A 614 11.26 -44.99 28.26
CA GLN A 614 12.58 -45.50 28.61
C GLN A 614 13.44 -45.57 27.33
N PRO A 615 14.76 -45.33 27.41
CA PRO A 615 15.61 -45.30 26.23
C PRO A 615 16.07 -46.71 25.86
N ALA A 616 16.16 -47.00 24.56
CA ALA A 616 16.90 -48.16 24.06
C ALA A 616 17.76 -47.78 22.87
N GLU A 617 19.02 -48.19 22.97
CA GLU A 617 20.13 -48.02 22.04
C GLU A 617 19.93 -48.83 20.74
N TRP A 618 20.41 -48.26 19.63
CA TRP A 618 20.91 -48.89 18.39
C TRP A 618 20.36 -50.27 17.94
N ILE A 619 19.62 -50.30 16.82
CA ILE A 619 19.70 -51.36 15.79
C ILE A 619 19.46 -50.75 14.39
N GLU A 620 20.36 -51.07 13.45
CA GLU A 620 20.25 -50.82 12.01
C GLU A 620 19.11 -51.60 11.34
N LYS A 621 18.65 -51.05 10.21
CA LYS A 621 17.94 -51.67 9.07
C LYS A 621 16.40 -51.70 9.05
N GLU A 622 15.96 -51.40 7.82
CA GLU A 622 14.71 -51.70 7.14
C GLU A 622 13.50 -50.79 7.41
N ILE A 623 13.31 -49.90 6.41
CA ILE A 623 12.11 -49.12 6.15
C ILE A 623 10.96 -50.10 5.88
N HIS A 624 9.97 -50.11 6.77
CA HIS A 624 8.62 -50.58 6.47
C HIS A 624 7.67 -49.39 6.47
N VAL A 625 7.09 -49.11 5.30
CA VAL A 625 5.98 -48.18 5.13
C VAL A 625 4.74 -48.77 5.80
N PHE A 626 4.17 -48.05 6.77
CA PHE A 626 2.82 -48.32 7.28
C PHE A 626 1.85 -47.25 6.75
N PRO A 627 0.61 -47.62 6.38
CA PRO A 627 -0.39 -46.66 5.95
C PRO A 627 -0.86 -45.79 7.12
N LEU A 628 -1.04 -44.49 6.84
CA LEU A 628 -1.76 -43.55 7.69
C LEU A 628 -3.16 -44.09 7.94
N ASP A 629 -3.43 -44.55 9.16
CA ASP A 629 -4.72 -44.57 9.84
C ASP A 629 -4.60 -45.40 11.12
N TRP A 630 -4.12 -44.80 12.22
CA TRP A 630 -4.50 -45.12 13.62
C TRP A 630 -3.55 -44.50 14.65
N HIS A 631 -4.05 -43.51 15.38
CA HIS A 631 -3.70 -43.33 16.79
C HIS A 631 -5.01 -43.18 17.57
N PRO A 632 -5.23 -43.93 18.68
CA PRO A 632 -6.42 -43.75 19.50
C PRO A 632 -6.21 -42.54 20.40
N TRP A 633 -6.79 -41.40 20.03
CA TRP A 633 -6.90 -40.26 20.92
C TRP A 633 -7.80 -40.67 22.09
N CYS A 634 -7.37 -40.45 23.33
CA CYS A 634 -8.23 -40.70 24.47
C CYS A 634 -9.44 -39.75 24.44
N GLU A 635 -10.54 -40.14 25.08
CA GLU A 635 -11.78 -39.34 25.09
C GLU A 635 -11.56 -37.90 25.58
N ALA A 636 -10.57 -37.66 26.44
CA ALA A 636 -10.24 -36.32 26.92
C ALA A 636 -9.63 -35.44 25.82
N CYS A 637 -8.78 -35.99 24.96
CA CYS A 637 -8.20 -35.25 23.83
C CYS A 637 -9.25 -35.01 22.73
N LEU A 638 -10.12 -36.00 22.47
CA LEU A 638 -11.25 -35.84 21.54
C LEU A 638 -12.25 -34.80 22.03
N LYS A 639 -12.45 -34.70 23.35
CA LYS A 639 -13.32 -33.68 23.95
C LYS A 639 -12.73 -32.28 23.79
N LYS A 640 -11.42 -32.11 24.03
CA LYS A 640 -10.72 -30.82 23.79
C LYS A 640 -10.76 -30.40 22.32
N LEU A 641 -10.55 -31.34 21.39
CA LEU A 641 -10.63 -31.07 19.96
C LEU A 641 -12.03 -30.56 19.57
N ARG A 642 -13.09 -31.21 20.06
CA ARG A 642 -14.48 -30.79 19.82
C ARG A 642 -14.87 -29.48 20.51
N GLU A 643 -14.25 -29.15 21.64
CA GLU A 643 -14.42 -27.87 22.33
C GLU A 643 -13.75 -26.73 21.55
N GLN A 644 -12.60 -27.01 20.93
CA GLN A 644 -11.87 -26.07 20.06
C GLN A 644 -12.60 -25.86 18.72
N GLU A 645 -13.07 -26.93 18.07
CA GLU A 645 -13.91 -26.84 16.85
C GLU A 645 -15.21 -26.04 17.09
N ARG A 646 -15.76 -26.07 18.31
CA ARG A 646 -16.94 -25.27 18.69
C ARG A 646 -16.60 -23.81 19.00
N ALA A 647 -15.40 -23.53 19.48
CA ALA A 647 -14.93 -22.16 19.67
C ALA A 647 -14.70 -21.48 18.31
N ASP A 648 -14.13 -22.22 17.35
CA ASP A 648 -13.82 -21.73 16.01
C ASP A 648 -15.09 -21.50 15.16
N GLN A 649 -16.14 -22.28 15.37
CA GLN A 649 -17.46 -22.05 14.73
C GLN A 649 -18.19 -20.80 15.22
N GLY A 650 -17.71 -20.14 16.30
CA GLY A 650 -18.27 -18.91 16.85
C GLY A 650 -17.65 -17.61 16.36
N GLN A 651 -16.50 -17.67 15.66
CA GLN A 651 -15.81 -16.51 15.09
C GLN A 651 -15.98 -16.49 13.57
N GLN A 652 -17.16 -16.05 13.10
CA GLN A 652 -17.31 -15.60 11.73
C GLN A 652 -16.74 -14.18 11.57
N GLY A 653 -15.48 -14.12 11.10
CA GLY A 653 -14.97 -13.09 10.20
C GLY A 653 -14.83 -11.66 10.73
N ASP A 654 -13.82 -11.40 11.55
CA ASP A 654 -13.11 -10.12 11.52
C ASP A 654 -12.20 -10.10 10.28
N GLY A 655 -12.61 -9.33 9.28
CA GLY A 655 -12.00 -9.31 7.96
C GLY A 655 -10.63 -8.66 7.93
N HIS A 656 -9.60 -9.42 8.30
CA HIS A 656 -8.19 -9.02 8.17
C HIS A 656 -7.52 -9.51 6.87
N GLY A 657 -8.25 -10.15 5.96
CA GLY A 657 -7.69 -10.73 4.73
C GLY A 657 -7.53 -9.81 3.51
N ASN A 658 -8.14 -8.61 3.47
CA ASN A 658 -8.39 -7.94 2.19
C ASN A 658 -7.69 -6.58 1.97
N VAL A 659 -6.71 -6.19 2.78
CA VAL A 659 -5.98 -4.93 2.52
C VAL A 659 -4.87 -5.11 1.47
N LEU A 660 -4.28 -6.31 1.36
CA LEU A 660 -3.11 -6.53 0.49
C LEU A 660 -3.48 -6.94 -0.96
N GLU A 661 -4.65 -7.54 -1.20
CA GLU A 661 -5.14 -7.79 -2.58
C GLU A 661 -5.46 -6.48 -3.31
N ALA A 662 -5.88 -5.42 -2.60
CA ALA A 662 -6.15 -4.10 -3.18
C ALA A 662 -4.87 -3.32 -3.55
N GLU A 663 -3.69 -3.73 -3.09
CA GLU A 663 -2.41 -3.09 -3.44
C GLU A 663 -1.81 -3.61 -4.76
N TRP A 664 -2.33 -4.71 -5.32
CA TRP A 664 -1.75 -5.43 -6.47
C TRP A 664 -2.77 -5.90 -7.53
N GLY A 665 -4.07 -5.64 -7.34
CA GLY A 665 -5.15 -5.89 -8.32
C GLY A 665 -5.77 -4.60 -8.82
#